data_AF-A0A2D9TGN0-F1
#
_entry.id   AF-A0A2D9TGN0-F1
#
_cell.length_a   1.000
_cell.length_b   1.000
_cell.length_c   1.000
_cell.angle_alpha   90.00
_cell.angle_beta   90.00
_cell.angle_gamma   90.00
#
_symmetry.space_group_name_H-M   'P 1'
#
loop_
_entity.id
_entity.type
_entity.pdbx_description
1 polymer ?
#
loop_
_entity_poly.entity_id
_entity_poly.type
_entity_poly.pdbx_seq_one_letter_code
_entity_poly.pdbx_strand_id
1 'polypeptide(L)'
;MRVDLDGVRIGEVGAVNAPEEVELFLHGRRVAEASDVTPTRVAVDLSLVRTRDGAVVSARQVVVDARESVAVTVLLSRSCANVECPGSGDRAATECQSGVCVSPECTPSNPAACPPEVFCAAGSECEVSGPECARGTCLEGACLLERDDALCAADELCAPEGCMPRIEPCADGTWDADGDPETECVPWTECGSGEAELAAGTATSDRACGTADACFDAVGVPCEAFDEGYLKASNAQGDFEFGTSVAISGDLLAVGSPGEASGSRGVGGAMDGSGATDSGAVYVFHREATGWVQEAFLKASDAAASDAFGWSVALDGDLLVVGAPAEARTGRGAAYVFRRVSGEWSEQARIEATDGDPGDAFGRSVAIAGDTVAVGAPLDDGPDDTATDSGAVHVFGPSGRDWVLGASLQASNAGDDDEFGTAVALAGDRLVVGAPGENSGPITVGGAEEDDSAPDAGAAHVFLRSGLGWTQEAYLKASNTGANDGFGTAVAIHGDLVVVGAPGESSATSSPLDDEAPSAGAAYTFARVDGSWTRGSYLKTASPRAFDLFGTSVAVLGDLVIVGAVTQAGAVTTLTAEVPALSKSGAFYLFAADGDLRLLGAMKAANIGPSDVFGGALGLSADYLVVGAPGEDGTAAEPTSDGARSSGAAYVHRVRW
;
A
#
# COMPACT_ATOMS: atom_id res chain seq x y z
N MET A 1 -32.88 13.51 -22.53
CA MET A 1 -31.78 14.49 -22.44
C MET A 1 -30.64 13.81 -21.73
N ARG A 2 -29.41 13.91 -22.24
CA ARG A 2 -28.22 13.32 -21.62
C ARG A 2 -27.34 14.43 -21.07
N VAL A 3 -26.71 14.16 -19.93
CA VAL A 3 -25.79 15.03 -19.23
C VAL A 3 -24.47 14.31 -19.12
N ASP A 4 -23.47 14.86 -19.79
CA ASP A 4 -22.11 14.35 -19.79
C ASP A 4 -21.19 15.42 -19.17
N LEU A 5 -20.24 15.00 -18.33
CA LEU A 5 -19.23 15.84 -17.70
C LEU A 5 -17.87 15.46 -18.31
N ASP A 6 -17.25 16.38 -19.03
CA ASP A 6 -16.01 16.15 -19.80
C ASP A 6 -16.06 14.90 -20.69
N GLY A 7 -17.24 14.62 -21.25
CA GLY A 7 -17.48 13.48 -22.14
C GLY A 7 -17.84 12.16 -21.45
N VAL A 8 -17.86 12.13 -20.11
CA VAL A 8 -18.32 10.98 -19.32
C VAL A 8 -19.78 11.17 -18.90
N ARG A 9 -20.64 10.18 -19.13
CA ARG A 9 -22.07 10.31 -18.82
C ARG A 9 -22.32 10.24 -17.32
N ILE A 10 -22.96 11.28 -16.79
CA ILE A 10 -23.34 11.36 -15.36
C ILE A 10 -24.85 11.41 -15.13
N GLY A 11 -25.67 11.55 -16.18
CA GLY A 11 -27.13 11.47 -16.03
C GLY A 11 -27.93 11.39 -17.34
N GLU A 12 -29.15 10.85 -17.29
CA GLU A 12 -30.07 10.76 -18.44
C GLU A 12 -31.55 10.89 -18.01
N VAL A 13 -32.30 11.78 -18.68
CA VAL A 13 -33.74 12.02 -18.42
C VAL A 13 -34.58 11.60 -19.64
N GLY A 14 -35.58 10.74 -19.42
CA GLY A 14 -36.50 10.24 -20.46
C GLY A 14 -37.51 11.28 -20.99
N ALA A 15 -38.34 10.89 -21.97
CA ALA A 15 -39.38 11.76 -22.52
C ALA A 15 -40.51 11.99 -21.49
N VAL A 16 -40.73 13.26 -21.12
CA VAL A 16 -41.76 13.68 -20.16
C VAL A 16 -43.14 13.65 -20.83
N ASN A 17 -44.06 12.81 -20.33
CA ASN A 17 -45.39 12.61 -20.93
C ASN A 17 -46.55 13.10 -20.06
N ALA A 18 -46.29 13.78 -18.94
CA ALA A 18 -47.32 14.21 -17.99
C ALA A 18 -47.25 15.74 -17.69
N PRO A 19 -48.40 16.45 -17.61
CA PRO A 19 -48.45 17.87 -17.28
C PRO A 19 -47.96 18.22 -15.87
N GLU A 20 -48.10 17.32 -14.89
CA GLU A 20 -47.69 17.57 -13.49
C GLU A 20 -46.16 17.61 -13.31
N GLU A 21 -45.39 16.96 -14.19
CA GLU A 21 -43.92 17.05 -14.17
C GLU A 21 -43.40 18.37 -14.78
N VAL A 22 -44.26 19.18 -15.41
CA VAL A 22 -43.88 20.46 -16.02
C VAL A 22 -43.64 21.54 -14.96
N GLU A 23 -44.34 21.50 -13.83
CA GLU A 23 -44.15 22.48 -12.75
C GLU A 23 -42.81 22.30 -12.01
N LEU A 24 -42.27 21.08 -11.95
CA LEU A 24 -40.95 20.81 -11.36
C LEU A 24 -39.81 21.55 -12.10
N PHE A 25 -40.00 21.92 -13.37
CA PHE A 25 -39.02 22.70 -14.13
C PHE A 25 -39.13 24.22 -13.87
N LEU A 26 -40.20 24.69 -13.22
CA LEU A 26 -40.27 26.09 -12.74
C LEU A 26 -39.36 26.29 -11.51
N HIS A 27 -39.11 25.23 -10.74
CA HIS A 27 -38.37 25.27 -9.47
C HIS A 27 -36.96 24.70 -9.55
N GLY A 28 -36.50 24.30 -10.74
CA GLY A 28 -35.16 23.73 -10.95
C GLY A 28 -35.09 22.26 -10.54
N ARG A 29 -35.38 21.35 -11.47
CA ARG A 29 -35.25 19.90 -11.21
C ARG A 29 -33.79 19.50 -11.28
N ARG A 30 -33.27 18.87 -10.23
CA ARG A 30 -31.97 18.20 -10.26
C ARG A 30 -32.01 16.98 -11.18
N VAL A 31 -31.08 16.92 -12.13
CA VAL A 31 -31.04 15.89 -13.18
C VAL A 31 -29.71 15.14 -13.26
N ALA A 32 -28.65 15.63 -12.62
CA ALA A 32 -27.38 14.93 -12.42
C ALA A 32 -26.60 15.58 -11.27
N GLU A 33 -25.70 14.84 -10.65
CA GLU A 33 -24.79 15.30 -9.60
C GLU A 33 -23.48 14.50 -9.65
N ALA A 34 -22.35 15.18 -9.44
CA ALA A 34 -21.03 14.58 -9.35
C ALA A 34 -20.21 15.33 -8.29
N SER A 35 -19.58 14.62 -7.37
CA SER A 35 -18.74 15.18 -6.31
C SER A 35 -17.26 15.14 -6.72
N ASP A 36 -16.41 15.95 -6.08
CA ASP A 36 -14.94 15.94 -6.24
C ASP A 36 -14.42 16.21 -7.66
N VAL A 37 -15.13 17.05 -8.44
CA VAL A 37 -14.71 17.49 -9.77
C VAL A 37 -13.54 18.48 -9.64
N THR A 38 -12.35 18.06 -10.02
CA THR A 38 -11.08 18.78 -9.79
C THR A 38 -10.95 20.06 -10.65
N PRO A 39 -10.21 21.09 -10.18
CA PRO A 39 -10.29 22.44 -10.73
C PRO A 39 -9.55 22.61 -12.05
N THR A 40 -10.28 22.47 -13.13
CA THR A 40 -9.96 23.06 -14.42
C THR A 40 -11.25 23.50 -15.10
N ARG A 41 -11.15 23.87 -16.37
CA ARG A 41 -12.27 24.26 -17.21
C ARG A 41 -13.20 23.06 -17.45
N VAL A 42 -14.14 22.81 -16.55
CA VAL A 42 -15.11 21.71 -16.58
C VAL A 42 -16.16 21.96 -17.66
N ALA A 43 -16.31 21.06 -18.62
CA ALA A 43 -17.32 21.15 -19.68
C ALA A 43 -18.49 20.20 -19.40
N VAL A 44 -19.64 20.76 -19.07
CA VAL A 44 -20.92 20.05 -18.97
C VAL A 44 -21.60 20.07 -20.33
N ASP A 45 -21.67 18.90 -20.97
CA ASP A 45 -22.33 18.70 -22.25
C ASP A 45 -23.76 18.21 -22.08
N LEU A 46 -24.71 19.01 -22.54
CA LEU A 46 -26.14 18.72 -22.52
C LEU A 46 -26.61 18.38 -23.92
N SER A 47 -27.05 17.14 -24.14
CA SER A 47 -27.50 16.68 -25.45
C SER A 47 -28.96 16.20 -25.46
N LEU A 48 -29.72 16.70 -26.43
CA LEU A 48 -31.06 16.22 -26.76
C LEU A 48 -30.93 15.12 -27.79
N VAL A 49 -31.18 13.90 -27.35
CA VAL A 49 -31.00 12.70 -28.18
C VAL A 49 -32.35 12.17 -28.62
N ARG A 50 -32.48 11.87 -29.92
CA ARG A 50 -33.68 11.26 -30.48
C ARG A 50 -33.74 9.80 -30.08
N THR A 51 -34.80 9.43 -29.38
CA THR A 51 -34.96 8.11 -28.74
C THR A 51 -34.89 6.93 -29.69
N ARG A 52 -35.36 7.07 -30.94
CA ARG A 52 -35.45 5.95 -31.89
C ARG A 52 -34.11 5.48 -32.46
N ASP A 53 -33.16 6.39 -32.64
CA ASP A 53 -31.91 6.15 -33.39
C ASP A 53 -30.66 6.65 -32.65
N GLY A 54 -30.83 7.24 -31.47
CA GLY A 54 -29.72 7.73 -30.65
C GLY A 54 -29.02 8.95 -31.23
N ALA A 55 -29.55 9.55 -32.31
CA ALA A 55 -28.94 10.70 -32.94
C ALA A 55 -29.10 11.95 -32.07
N VAL A 56 -28.01 12.69 -31.86
CA VAL A 56 -28.05 13.99 -31.19
C VAL A 56 -28.77 14.99 -32.10
N VAL A 57 -29.87 15.55 -31.61
CA VAL A 57 -30.72 16.51 -32.31
C VAL A 57 -30.29 17.94 -32.04
N SER A 58 -29.82 18.21 -30.82
CA SER A 58 -29.27 19.49 -30.38
C SER A 58 -28.34 19.26 -29.20
N ALA A 59 -27.30 20.08 -29.06
CA ALA A 59 -26.40 20.03 -27.92
C ALA A 59 -26.04 21.45 -27.46
N ARG A 60 -25.75 21.59 -26.17
CA ARG A 60 -25.22 22.80 -25.56
C ARG A 60 -24.17 22.43 -24.53
N GLN A 61 -23.01 23.05 -24.63
CA GLN A 61 -21.94 22.89 -23.66
C GLN A 61 -21.93 24.10 -22.72
N VAL A 62 -21.81 23.85 -21.42
CA VAL A 62 -21.61 24.87 -20.39
C VAL A 62 -20.25 24.59 -19.76
N VAL A 63 -19.39 25.60 -19.79
CA VAL A 63 -18.01 25.45 -19.35
C VAL A 63 -17.80 26.29 -18.10
N VAL A 64 -17.32 25.69 -17.02
CA VAL A 64 -17.12 26.30 -15.71
C VAL A 64 -15.64 26.18 -15.34
N ASP A 65 -15.01 27.32 -15.09
CA ASP A 65 -13.60 27.37 -14.67
C ASP A 65 -13.54 27.38 -13.14
N ALA A 66 -13.29 26.22 -12.52
CA ALA A 66 -13.15 26.08 -11.08
C ALA A 66 -11.67 26.12 -10.65
N ARG A 67 -11.38 26.62 -9.44
CA ARG A 67 -10.01 26.81 -8.91
C ARG A 67 -9.65 25.90 -7.74
N GLU A 68 -10.62 25.18 -7.19
CA GLU A 68 -10.49 24.07 -6.25
C GLU A 68 -11.54 22.98 -6.59
N SER A 69 -11.46 21.79 -5.99
CA SER A 69 -12.39 20.69 -6.30
C SER A 69 -13.83 21.07 -5.95
N VAL A 70 -14.74 20.89 -6.89
CA VAL A 70 -16.15 21.28 -6.76
C VAL A 70 -17.08 20.08 -6.93
N ALA A 71 -18.21 20.10 -6.23
CA ALA A 71 -19.35 19.26 -6.58
C ALA A 71 -20.17 19.96 -7.69
N VAL A 72 -20.48 19.24 -8.78
CA VAL A 72 -21.28 19.74 -9.90
C VAL A 72 -22.68 19.14 -9.80
N THR A 73 -23.66 19.99 -9.47
CA THR A 73 -25.09 19.65 -9.54
C THR A 73 -25.73 20.32 -10.76
N VAL A 74 -26.43 19.54 -11.59
CA VAL A 74 -27.11 20.06 -12.78
C VAL A 74 -28.61 20.16 -12.53
N LEU A 75 -29.12 21.40 -12.60
CA LEU A 75 -30.53 21.72 -12.48
C LEU A 75 -31.11 22.13 -13.84
N LEU A 76 -32.30 21.61 -14.20
CA LEU A 76 -33.04 22.05 -15.38
C LEU A 76 -34.13 23.06 -14.99
N SER A 77 -34.02 24.29 -15.49
CA SER A 77 -34.98 25.38 -15.26
C SER A 77 -35.53 25.98 -16.57
N ARG A 78 -36.55 26.83 -16.46
CA ARG A 78 -37.21 27.46 -17.60
C ARG A 78 -36.36 28.59 -18.22
N SER A 79 -36.24 28.61 -19.55
CA SER A 79 -35.52 29.65 -20.29
C SER A 79 -36.31 30.97 -20.40
N CYS A 80 -35.60 32.11 -20.33
CA CYS A 80 -36.14 33.46 -20.58
C CYS A 80 -36.45 33.78 -22.05
N ALA A 81 -36.15 32.87 -22.99
CA ALA A 81 -36.26 33.13 -24.43
C ALA A 81 -37.67 33.49 -24.94
N ASN A 82 -38.72 33.32 -24.10
CA ASN A 82 -40.09 33.77 -24.37
C ASN A 82 -40.74 34.43 -23.13
N VAL A 83 -39.95 34.98 -22.22
CA VAL A 83 -40.44 35.72 -21.04
C VAL A 83 -40.36 37.21 -21.38
N GLU A 84 -41.50 37.85 -21.62
CA GLU A 84 -41.58 39.30 -21.77
C GLU A 84 -41.77 39.95 -20.39
N CYS A 85 -40.72 40.58 -19.87
CA CYS A 85 -40.81 41.34 -18.62
C CYS A 85 -41.43 42.71 -18.89
N PRO A 86 -42.64 42.99 -18.38
CA PRO A 86 -43.29 44.26 -18.65
C PRO A 86 -42.60 45.37 -17.87
N GLY A 87 -42.16 46.43 -18.56
CA GLY A 87 -41.78 47.70 -17.91
C GLY A 87 -42.94 48.46 -17.26
N SER A 88 -44.07 47.80 -16.97
CA SER A 88 -45.28 48.46 -16.47
C SER A 88 -46.04 47.59 -15.48
N GLY A 89 -45.52 47.51 -14.26
CA GLY A 89 -46.20 47.01 -13.07
C GLY A 89 -45.35 47.24 -11.84
N ASP A 90 -44.08 46.87 -11.94
CA ASP A 90 -43.01 47.27 -11.04
C ASP A 90 -41.92 47.95 -11.89
N ARG A 91 -41.64 49.23 -11.63
CA ARG A 91 -40.72 50.02 -12.48
C ARG A 91 -39.26 49.56 -12.39
N ALA A 92 -38.95 48.71 -11.41
CA ALA A 92 -37.62 48.18 -11.23
C ALA A 92 -37.37 46.90 -12.04
N ALA A 93 -38.36 46.03 -12.25
CA ALA A 93 -38.13 44.70 -12.84
C ALA A 93 -38.14 44.73 -14.37
N THR A 94 -36.96 44.72 -14.99
CA THR A 94 -36.79 44.86 -16.45
C THR A 94 -35.94 43.75 -17.08
N GLU A 95 -35.45 42.81 -16.29
CA GLU A 95 -34.56 41.74 -16.74
C GLU A 95 -35.11 40.38 -16.31
N CYS A 96 -34.95 39.33 -17.14
CA CYS A 96 -35.39 37.98 -16.80
C CYS A 96 -34.21 37.14 -16.32
N GLN A 97 -34.32 36.57 -15.13
CA GLN A 97 -33.35 35.64 -14.56
C GLN A 97 -34.05 34.32 -14.20
N SER A 98 -33.53 33.21 -14.72
CA SER A 98 -34.07 31.85 -14.49
C SER A 98 -35.57 31.66 -14.77
N GLY A 99 -36.15 32.48 -15.66
CA GLY A 99 -37.57 32.44 -16.02
C GLY A 99 -38.47 33.40 -15.24
N VAL A 100 -37.91 34.23 -14.35
CA VAL A 100 -38.62 35.22 -13.51
C VAL A 100 -38.11 36.63 -13.80
N CYS A 101 -39.00 37.63 -13.79
CA CYS A 101 -38.64 39.03 -14.01
C CYS A 101 -38.13 39.69 -12.72
N VAL A 102 -36.93 40.27 -12.77
CA VAL A 102 -36.20 40.83 -11.62
C VAL A 102 -35.65 42.23 -11.92
N SER A 103 -35.26 42.96 -10.86
CA SER A 103 -34.64 44.29 -10.95
C SER A 103 -33.18 44.21 -11.43
N PRO A 104 -32.69 45.13 -12.29
CA PRO A 104 -31.28 45.21 -12.68
C PRO A 104 -30.30 45.46 -11.53
N GLU A 105 -30.79 45.96 -10.39
CA GLU A 105 -29.98 46.17 -9.19
C GLU A 105 -29.81 44.88 -8.35
N CYS A 106 -30.48 43.79 -8.73
CA CYS A 106 -30.35 42.48 -8.10
C CYS A 106 -28.98 41.85 -8.46
N THR A 107 -28.04 41.92 -7.51
CA THR A 107 -26.71 41.29 -7.63
C THR A 107 -26.36 40.56 -6.32
N PRO A 108 -25.40 39.61 -6.33
CA PRO A 108 -24.96 38.93 -5.10
C PRO A 108 -24.48 39.88 -3.99
N SER A 109 -23.93 41.02 -4.39
CA SER A 109 -23.48 42.10 -3.50
C SER A 109 -24.58 43.07 -3.06
N ASN A 110 -25.79 42.96 -3.62
CA ASN A 110 -26.97 43.76 -3.27
C ASN A 110 -28.25 42.90 -3.25
N PRO A 111 -28.33 41.90 -2.34
CA PRO A 111 -29.43 40.95 -2.29
C PRO A 111 -30.78 41.60 -1.95
N ALA A 112 -30.77 42.78 -1.32
CA ALA A 112 -31.97 43.54 -0.98
C ALA A 112 -32.71 44.11 -2.21
N ALA A 113 -32.05 44.17 -3.37
CA ALA A 113 -32.64 44.59 -4.63
C ALA A 113 -33.13 43.40 -5.49
N CYS A 114 -32.87 42.17 -5.04
CA CYS A 114 -33.46 40.97 -5.62
C CYS A 114 -34.90 40.79 -5.15
N PRO A 115 -35.78 40.19 -5.97
CA PRO A 115 -37.09 39.78 -5.48
C PRO A 115 -36.88 38.88 -4.25
N PRO A 116 -37.74 38.97 -3.23
CA PRO A 116 -37.53 38.42 -1.90
C PRO A 116 -37.54 36.88 -1.81
N GLU A 117 -37.30 36.16 -2.89
CA GLU A 117 -37.19 34.70 -2.92
C GLU A 117 -35.73 34.27 -3.05
N VAL A 118 -34.88 34.85 -2.21
CA VAL A 118 -33.65 34.19 -1.74
C VAL A 118 -34.12 33.30 -0.58
N PHE A 119 -34.06 31.96 -0.73
CA PHE A 119 -34.72 31.04 0.21
C PHE A 119 -34.05 30.97 1.59
N CYS A 120 -32.76 31.26 1.70
CA CYS A 120 -32.13 31.59 2.97
C CYS A 120 -30.89 32.48 2.77
N ALA A 121 -30.49 33.22 3.79
CA ALA A 121 -29.26 34.01 3.86
C ALA A 121 -28.29 33.47 4.94
N ALA A 122 -28.81 32.71 5.90
CA ALA A 122 -28.02 31.96 6.89
C ALA A 122 -28.63 30.57 7.10
N GLY A 123 -27.83 29.59 7.54
CA GLY A 123 -28.29 28.21 7.76
C GLY A 123 -29.51 28.10 8.68
N SER A 124 -29.61 28.99 9.67
CA SER A 124 -30.76 29.08 10.59
C SER A 124 -32.08 29.47 9.95
N GLU A 125 -32.07 29.95 8.70
CA GLU A 125 -33.27 30.34 7.95
C GLU A 125 -33.75 29.24 7.00
N CYS A 126 -32.98 28.15 6.87
CA CYS A 126 -33.32 27.03 6.00
C CYS A 126 -34.14 25.99 6.81
N GLU A 127 -35.47 26.07 6.75
CA GLU A 127 -36.37 25.03 7.28
C GLU A 127 -36.42 23.83 6.33
N VAL A 128 -35.47 22.92 6.49
CA VAL A 128 -35.42 21.66 5.74
C VAL A 128 -35.85 20.51 6.65
N SER A 129 -36.82 19.71 6.18
CA SER A 129 -37.30 18.52 6.89
C SER A 129 -36.23 17.43 6.80
N GLY A 130 -35.42 17.32 7.84
CA GLY A 130 -34.44 16.26 8.02
C GLY A 130 -34.46 15.71 9.45
N PRO A 131 -33.55 14.77 9.76
CA PRO A 131 -33.44 14.21 11.10
C PRO A 131 -33.07 15.30 12.11
N GLU A 132 -33.47 15.13 13.36
CA GLU A 132 -33.28 16.12 14.45
C GLU A 132 -31.82 16.49 14.73
N CYS A 133 -30.89 15.68 14.22
CA CYS A 133 -29.46 15.86 14.26
C CYS A 133 -28.85 16.48 12.99
N ALA A 134 -29.67 16.96 12.06
CA ALA A 134 -29.22 17.69 10.89
C ALA A 134 -29.56 19.18 11.01
N ARG A 135 -28.73 20.03 10.39
CA ARG A 135 -28.89 21.47 10.32
C ARG A 135 -29.06 21.92 8.89
N GLY A 136 -29.92 22.91 8.69
CA GLY A 136 -30.01 23.63 7.43
C GLY A 136 -28.77 24.49 7.22
N THR A 137 -28.17 24.41 6.03
CA THR A 137 -27.02 25.23 5.61
C THR A 137 -27.39 26.00 4.36
N CYS A 138 -27.21 27.32 4.38
CA CYS A 138 -27.55 28.18 3.26
C CYS A 138 -26.35 28.33 2.32
N LEU A 139 -26.49 27.90 1.07
CA LEU A 139 -25.48 28.13 0.04
C LEU A 139 -26.10 28.85 -1.16
N GLU A 140 -25.65 30.09 -1.40
CA GLU A 140 -26.08 30.93 -2.54
C GLU A 140 -27.61 31.09 -2.70
N GLY A 141 -28.33 31.18 -1.58
CA GLY A 141 -29.79 31.34 -1.56
C GLY A 141 -30.57 30.03 -1.67
N ALA A 142 -29.88 28.88 -1.66
CA ALA A 142 -30.46 27.54 -1.59
C ALA A 142 -30.26 26.91 -0.21
N CYS A 143 -31.31 26.26 0.30
CA CYS A 143 -31.28 25.47 1.53
C CYS A 143 -30.65 24.10 1.25
N LEU A 144 -29.56 23.76 1.93
CA LEU A 144 -28.93 22.45 1.95
C LEU A 144 -29.01 21.85 3.37
N LEU A 145 -28.72 20.55 3.53
CA LEU A 145 -28.82 19.84 4.79
C LEU A 145 -27.47 19.21 5.16
N GLU A 146 -27.01 19.48 6.37
CA GLU A 146 -25.72 19.05 6.91
C GLU A 146 -25.93 18.27 8.21
N ARG A 147 -25.35 17.07 8.35
CA ARG A 147 -25.56 16.17 9.51
C ARG A 147 -24.50 16.43 10.59
N ASP A 148 -24.89 16.43 11.86
CA ASP A 148 -24.03 16.74 13.01
C ASP A 148 -24.28 15.74 14.18
N ASP A 149 -23.38 14.76 14.34
CA ASP A 149 -23.47 13.72 15.37
C ASP A 149 -23.43 14.27 16.80
N ALA A 150 -22.86 15.47 17.00
CA ALA A 150 -22.81 16.09 18.32
C ALA A 150 -24.19 16.52 18.84
N LEU A 151 -25.23 16.38 18.01
CA LEU A 151 -26.62 16.66 18.35
C LEU A 151 -27.40 15.43 18.81
N CYS A 152 -26.81 14.24 18.75
CA CYS A 152 -27.40 13.00 19.27
C CYS A 152 -26.89 12.67 20.68
N ALA A 153 -27.57 11.72 21.35
CA ALA A 153 -27.05 11.19 22.61
C ALA A 153 -25.69 10.52 22.41
N ALA A 154 -24.90 10.39 23.48
CA ALA A 154 -23.54 9.85 23.39
C ALA A 154 -23.48 8.41 22.82
N ASP A 155 -24.58 7.67 22.95
CA ASP A 155 -24.82 6.33 22.45
C ASP A 155 -25.64 6.29 21.15
N GLU A 156 -25.73 7.40 20.41
CA GLU A 156 -26.46 7.52 19.13
C GLU A 156 -25.57 8.14 18.04
N LEU A 157 -26.00 8.07 16.77
CA LEU A 157 -25.38 8.71 15.60
C LEU A 157 -26.45 9.35 14.69
N CYS A 158 -26.06 10.37 13.92
CA CYS A 158 -26.99 11.09 13.05
C CYS A 158 -27.22 10.39 11.71
N ALA A 159 -28.34 9.70 11.58
CA ALA A 159 -28.77 9.01 10.37
C ALA A 159 -29.90 9.76 9.65
N PRO A 160 -30.20 9.44 8.37
CA PRO A 160 -31.31 10.06 7.63
C PRO A 160 -32.67 10.02 8.34
N GLU A 161 -32.90 9.02 9.18
CA GLU A 161 -34.14 8.77 9.92
C GLU A 161 -34.19 9.47 11.29
N GLY A 162 -33.07 9.95 11.82
CA GLY A 162 -32.99 10.57 13.15
C GLY A 162 -31.67 10.30 13.86
N CYS A 163 -31.60 10.68 15.13
CA CYS A 163 -30.63 10.06 16.02
C CYS A 163 -31.01 8.61 16.19
N MET A 164 -30.18 7.71 15.68
CA MET A 164 -30.40 6.28 15.85
C MET A 164 -29.46 5.73 16.91
N PRO A 165 -29.92 4.76 17.72
CA PRO A 165 -29.05 4.04 18.64
C PRO A 165 -27.80 3.56 17.90
N ARG A 166 -26.64 3.77 18.51
CA ARG A 166 -25.47 3.00 18.14
C ARG A 166 -25.86 1.55 18.33
N ILE A 167 -25.78 0.78 17.24
CA ILE A 167 -26.08 -0.64 17.26
C ILE A 167 -25.18 -1.28 18.33
N GLU A 168 -25.78 -1.81 19.39
CA GLU A 168 -25.04 -2.68 20.30
C GLU A 168 -24.56 -3.88 19.47
N PRO A 169 -23.29 -4.30 19.59
CA PRO A 169 -22.80 -5.47 18.87
C PRO A 169 -23.69 -6.68 19.16
N CYS A 170 -23.89 -7.54 18.15
CA CYS A 170 -24.63 -8.79 18.31
C CYS A 170 -24.16 -9.54 19.56
N ALA A 171 -25.09 -10.23 20.24
CA ALA A 171 -24.76 -11.02 21.43
C ALA A 171 -23.68 -12.07 21.10
N ASP A 172 -22.78 -12.34 22.06
CA ASP A 172 -21.69 -13.32 21.93
C ASP A 172 -22.16 -14.61 21.21
N GLY A 173 -21.58 -14.88 20.04
CA GLY A 173 -21.89 -16.05 19.20
C GLY A 173 -22.93 -15.83 18.09
N THR A 174 -23.29 -14.57 17.80
CA THR A 174 -24.14 -14.19 16.65
C THR A 174 -23.54 -12.99 15.89
N TRP A 175 -23.81 -12.84 14.59
CA TRP A 175 -23.21 -11.81 13.73
C TRP A 175 -24.21 -11.19 12.72
N ASP A 176 -23.94 -9.95 12.29
CA ASP A 176 -24.62 -9.23 11.20
C ASP A 176 -23.59 -8.45 10.34
N ALA A 177 -23.62 -8.63 9.02
CA ALA A 177 -22.55 -8.22 8.10
C ALA A 177 -22.84 -6.94 7.30
N ASP A 178 -24.10 -6.51 7.21
CA ASP A 178 -24.48 -5.30 6.44
C ASP A 178 -24.84 -4.10 7.33
N GLY A 179 -25.01 -4.32 8.64
CA GLY A 179 -25.32 -3.27 9.61
C GLY A 179 -26.73 -2.71 9.44
N ASP A 180 -27.64 -3.44 8.77
CA ASP A 180 -29.04 -3.06 8.63
C ASP A 180 -29.85 -3.54 9.86
N PRO A 181 -30.49 -2.62 10.61
CA PRO A 181 -31.24 -2.96 11.82
C PRO A 181 -32.50 -3.82 11.58
N GLU A 182 -32.91 -4.06 10.32
CA GLU A 182 -34.01 -4.97 10.00
C GLU A 182 -33.59 -6.45 9.82
N THR A 183 -32.29 -6.78 9.82
CA THR A 183 -31.75 -8.14 9.64
C THR A 183 -31.44 -8.83 10.99
N GLU A 184 -31.88 -10.08 11.20
CA GLU A 184 -31.63 -10.80 12.48
C GLU A 184 -30.19 -11.35 12.57
N CYS A 185 -29.50 -11.14 13.71
CA CYS A 185 -28.17 -11.72 13.95
C CYS A 185 -28.22 -13.26 13.79
N VAL A 186 -27.36 -13.81 12.94
CA VAL A 186 -27.31 -15.26 12.65
C VAL A 186 -26.34 -15.99 13.60
N PRO A 187 -26.62 -17.25 14.01
CA PRO A 187 -25.69 -18.04 14.81
C PRO A 187 -24.37 -18.25 14.07
N TRP A 188 -23.26 -18.03 14.78
CA TRP A 188 -21.93 -18.24 14.26
C TRP A 188 -21.43 -19.65 14.56
N THR A 189 -21.04 -20.38 13.53
CA THR A 189 -20.31 -21.65 13.70
C THR A 189 -18.81 -21.39 13.64
N GLU A 190 -18.08 -21.49 14.76
CA GLU A 190 -16.61 -21.51 14.74
C GLU A 190 -16.12 -22.79 14.03
N CYS A 191 -15.25 -22.63 13.03
CA CYS A 191 -14.57 -23.78 12.43
C CYS A 191 -13.67 -24.43 13.49
N GLY A 192 -13.80 -25.75 13.67
CA GLY A 192 -13.04 -26.49 14.68
C GLY A 192 -11.54 -26.55 14.34
N SER A 193 -10.72 -27.03 15.29
CA SER A 193 -9.29 -27.26 15.03
C SER A 193 -9.09 -28.19 13.82
N GLY A 194 -8.44 -27.71 12.76
CA GLY A 194 -8.21 -28.48 11.52
C GLY A 194 -9.24 -28.22 10.41
N GLU A 195 -10.16 -27.28 10.59
CA GLU A 195 -11.13 -26.85 9.58
C GLU A 195 -10.77 -25.45 9.04
N ALA A 196 -11.01 -25.23 7.75
CA ALA A 196 -10.91 -23.93 7.11
C ALA A 196 -12.32 -23.41 6.78
N GLU A 197 -12.46 -22.09 6.72
CA GLU A 197 -13.60 -21.46 6.06
C GLU A 197 -13.61 -21.93 4.59
N LEU A 198 -14.78 -22.22 4.01
CA LEU A 198 -14.96 -22.75 2.64
C LEU A 198 -15.85 -21.84 1.77
N ALA A 199 -16.45 -20.82 2.37
CA ALA A 199 -17.07 -19.66 1.72
C ALA A 199 -17.28 -18.59 2.79
N ALA A 200 -17.05 -17.33 2.43
CA ALA A 200 -17.50 -16.21 3.25
C ALA A 200 -19.03 -16.27 3.38
N GLY A 201 -19.53 -16.02 4.59
CA GLY A 201 -20.96 -15.86 4.83
C GLY A 201 -21.55 -14.74 3.96
N THR A 202 -22.88 -14.69 3.88
CA THR A 202 -23.60 -13.55 3.27
C THR A 202 -24.42 -12.86 4.35
N ALA A 203 -25.03 -11.71 4.03
CA ALA A 203 -25.97 -11.01 4.91
C ALA A 203 -27.11 -11.89 5.47
N THR A 204 -27.38 -13.06 4.89
CA THR A 204 -28.47 -13.96 5.32
C THR A 204 -28.04 -15.42 5.54
N SER A 205 -26.74 -15.72 5.49
CA SER A 205 -26.24 -17.11 5.63
C SER A 205 -24.91 -17.20 6.34
N ASP A 206 -24.82 -18.12 7.32
CA ASP A 206 -23.59 -18.45 8.06
C ASP A 206 -22.46 -18.94 7.12
N ARG A 207 -21.21 -18.84 7.60
CA ARG A 207 -20.01 -19.35 6.93
C ARG A 207 -20.08 -20.87 6.77
N ALA A 208 -19.42 -21.41 5.74
CA ALA A 208 -19.25 -22.85 5.60
C ALA A 208 -17.88 -23.27 6.15
N CYS A 209 -17.84 -24.23 7.10
CA CYS A 209 -16.60 -24.83 7.61
C CYS A 209 -16.42 -26.25 7.06
N GLY A 210 -15.18 -26.66 6.81
CA GLY A 210 -14.86 -28.06 6.52
C GLY A 210 -13.40 -28.39 6.74
N THR A 211 -13.08 -29.68 6.80
CA THR A 211 -11.70 -30.17 6.90
C THR A 211 -10.88 -29.63 5.74
N ALA A 212 -9.73 -29.01 6.05
CA ALA A 212 -8.86 -28.33 5.10
C ALA A 212 -8.13 -29.29 4.12
N ASP A 213 -8.89 -30.06 3.35
CA ASP A 213 -8.41 -30.72 2.12
C ASP A 213 -8.59 -29.80 0.89
N ALA A 214 -9.05 -28.55 1.09
CA ALA A 214 -9.32 -27.60 0.02
C ALA A 214 -8.88 -26.18 0.41
N CYS A 215 -7.63 -25.82 0.10
CA CYS A 215 -7.25 -24.43 -0.12
C CYS A 215 -8.08 -23.93 -1.31
N PHE A 216 -8.65 -22.74 -1.16
CA PHE A 216 -9.82 -22.30 -1.90
C PHE A 216 -9.71 -22.27 -3.42
N ASP A 217 -10.83 -22.66 -4.00
CA ASP A 217 -11.18 -22.63 -5.40
C ASP A 217 -11.76 -21.24 -5.77
N ALA A 218 -10.88 -20.27 -6.01
CA ALA A 218 -11.15 -19.17 -6.95
C ALA A 218 -10.24 -19.23 -8.20
N VAL A 219 -9.23 -20.11 -8.17
CA VAL A 219 -8.30 -20.41 -9.29
C VAL A 219 -8.08 -21.93 -9.45
N GLY A 220 -8.77 -22.80 -8.70
CA GLY A 220 -8.59 -24.26 -8.85
C GLY A 220 -7.20 -24.79 -8.47
N VAL A 221 -6.58 -24.26 -7.41
CA VAL A 221 -5.25 -24.69 -6.96
C VAL A 221 -5.34 -25.32 -5.54
N PRO A 222 -5.36 -26.65 -5.40
CA PRO A 222 -5.42 -27.32 -4.09
C PRO A 222 -4.12 -27.16 -3.27
N CYS A 223 -4.23 -27.20 -1.92
CA CYS A 223 -3.12 -26.95 -0.98
C CYS A 223 -1.86 -27.81 -1.23
N GLU A 224 -2.00 -29.00 -1.82
CA GLU A 224 -0.86 -29.85 -2.17
C GLU A 224 0.05 -29.24 -3.25
N ALA A 225 -0.34 -28.12 -3.86
CA ALA A 225 0.42 -27.43 -4.90
C ALA A 225 1.49 -26.46 -4.38
N PHE A 226 1.57 -26.17 -3.08
CA PHE A 226 2.41 -25.10 -2.56
C PHE A 226 3.53 -25.51 -1.59
N ASP A 227 3.63 -26.72 -1.05
CA ASP A 227 4.80 -27.10 -0.25
C ASP A 227 5.84 -27.83 -1.13
N GLU A 228 6.68 -27.09 -1.87
CA GLU A 228 7.87 -27.69 -2.52
C GLU A 228 9.10 -27.71 -1.58
N GLY A 229 9.11 -26.92 -0.50
CA GLY A 229 10.18 -26.97 0.49
C GLY A 229 9.91 -26.21 1.79
N TYR A 230 10.31 -26.81 2.90
CA TYR A 230 10.46 -26.17 4.21
C TYR A 230 11.93 -26.29 4.60
N LEU A 231 12.60 -25.16 4.78
CA LEU A 231 14.05 -25.10 4.97
C LEU A 231 14.39 -24.56 6.35
N LYS A 232 15.37 -25.21 6.98
CA LYS A 232 15.99 -24.79 8.24
C LYS A 232 17.50 -24.72 8.06
N ALA A 233 18.15 -23.88 8.85
CA ALA A 233 19.60 -23.90 8.99
C ALA A 233 20.07 -25.31 9.38
N SER A 234 21.07 -25.85 8.67
CA SER A 234 21.61 -27.19 8.94
C SER A 234 22.26 -27.35 10.31
N ASN A 235 22.57 -26.24 10.98
CA ASN A 235 23.17 -26.16 12.31
C ASN A 235 22.32 -25.35 13.29
N ALA A 236 21.00 -25.26 13.04
CA ALA A 236 19.99 -24.62 13.87
C ALA A 236 20.30 -24.73 15.37
N GLN A 237 20.83 -23.66 15.97
CA GLN A 237 21.18 -23.59 17.38
C GLN A 237 20.76 -22.22 17.93
N GLY A 238 19.75 -22.17 18.80
CA GLY A 238 19.26 -20.89 19.34
C GLY A 238 18.62 -19.99 18.27
N ASP A 239 18.58 -18.69 18.56
CA ASP A 239 17.92 -17.65 17.74
C ASP A 239 18.87 -17.13 16.65
N PHE A 240 19.05 -17.94 15.60
CA PHE A 240 19.92 -17.60 14.46
C PHE A 240 19.20 -16.79 13.38
N GLU A 241 17.90 -16.54 13.55
CA GLU A 241 17.10 -15.71 12.65
C GLU A 241 17.18 -16.16 11.17
N PHE A 242 17.21 -17.46 10.91
CA PHE A 242 17.24 -18.01 9.56
C PHE A 242 15.97 -17.63 8.81
N GLY A 243 16.09 -16.95 7.67
CA GLY A 243 14.94 -16.43 6.93
C GLY A 243 14.73 -14.93 7.10
N THR A 244 15.59 -14.22 7.84
CA THR A 244 15.56 -12.73 7.90
C THR A 244 15.65 -12.09 6.52
N SER A 245 16.41 -12.71 5.61
CA SER A 245 16.47 -12.29 4.21
C SER A 245 16.45 -13.51 3.30
N VAL A 246 15.79 -13.39 2.14
CA VAL A 246 15.67 -14.46 1.15
C VAL A 246 15.85 -13.88 -0.25
N ALA A 247 16.53 -14.61 -1.14
CA ALA A 247 16.64 -14.26 -2.54
C ALA A 247 16.65 -15.53 -3.41
N ILE A 248 15.93 -15.50 -4.53
CA ILE A 248 15.78 -16.66 -5.41
C ILE A 248 16.03 -16.27 -6.87
N SER A 249 16.78 -17.11 -7.59
CA SER A 249 17.06 -16.96 -9.02
C SER A 249 17.06 -18.32 -9.69
N GLY A 250 15.97 -18.63 -10.40
CA GLY A 250 15.76 -19.96 -11.00
C GLY A 250 15.77 -21.05 -9.93
N ASP A 251 16.70 -21.99 -10.05
CA ASP A 251 16.87 -23.15 -9.17
C ASP A 251 17.79 -22.88 -7.95
N LEU A 252 18.23 -21.63 -7.74
CA LEU A 252 19.09 -21.25 -6.62
C LEU A 252 18.34 -20.34 -5.64
N LEU A 253 18.48 -20.64 -4.34
CA LEU A 253 17.91 -19.88 -3.24
C LEU A 253 19.00 -19.56 -2.22
N ALA A 254 19.14 -18.29 -1.84
CA ALA A 254 19.96 -17.85 -0.72
C ALA A 254 19.07 -17.42 0.46
N VAL A 255 19.40 -17.88 1.67
CA VAL A 255 18.70 -17.53 2.91
C VAL A 255 19.70 -16.99 3.94
N GLY A 256 19.45 -15.78 4.42
CA GLY A 256 20.25 -15.11 5.44
C GLY A 256 19.88 -15.53 6.86
N SER A 257 20.87 -15.50 7.74
CA SER A 257 20.78 -15.87 9.16
C SER A 257 21.77 -15.01 9.96
N PRO A 258 21.45 -13.73 10.21
CA PRO A 258 22.38 -12.77 10.81
C PRO A 258 22.80 -13.12 12.25
N GLY A 259 21.96 -13.84 13.00
CA GLY A 259 22.28 -14.33 14.35
C GLY A 259 23.24 -15.54 14.41
N GLU A 260 23.65 -16.11 13.27
CA GLU A 260 24.50 -17.31 13.24
C GLU A 260 25.85 -17.07 13.95
N ALA A 261 26.19 -17.95 14.91
CA ALA A 261 27.26 -17.71 15.87
C ALA A 261 28.54 -18.54 15.68
N SER A 262 28.60 -19.41 14.67
CA SER A 262 29.78 -20.26 14.44
C SER A 262 31.04 -19.42 14.17
N GLY A 263 32.18 -19.89 14.69
CA GLY A 263 33.45 -19.18 14.56
C GLY A 263 34.16 -19.37 13.21
N SER A 264 33.48 -19.94 12.22
CA SER A 264 34.08 -20.21 10.91
C SER A 264 34.13 -18.96 10.02
N ARG A 265 34.89 -19.04 8.92
CA ARG A 265 35.08 -17.93 7.96
C ARG A 265 35.06 -18.47 6.55
N GLY A 266 34.61 -17.66 5.60
CA GLY A 266 34.57 -18.00 4.19
C GLY A 266 33.54 -19.09 3.86
N VAL A 267 33.82 -19.86 2.80
CA VAL A 267 32.88 -20.84 2.23
C VAL A 267 33.12 -22.23 2.80
N GLY A 268 32.05 -22.91 3.22
CA GLY A 268 32.09 -24.31 3.65
C GLY A 268 32.81 -24.53 4.98
N GLY A 269 32.83 -23.51 5.84
CA GLY A 269 33.39 -23.57 7.18
C GLY A 269 32.67 -24.56 8.10
N ALA A 270 33.32 -24.95 9.19
CA ALA A 270 32.69 -25.78 10.21
C ALA A 270 31.56 -24.99 10.90
N MET A 271 30.40 -25.62 11.02
CA MET A 271 29.19 -25.01 11.57
C MET A 271 29.05 -25.21 13.09
N ASP A 272 30.11 -25.69 13.76
CA ASP A 272 30.12 -26.01 15.18
C ASP A 272 30.65 -24.85 16.06
N GLY A 273 30.06 -24.72 17.25
CA GLY A 273 30.45 -23.74 18.26
C GLY A 273 29.75 -22.38 18.16
N SER A 274 29.93 -21.56 19.19
CA SER A 274 29.32 -20.22 19.36
C SER A 274 30.40 -19.14 19.58
N GLY A 275 31.48 -19.23 18.80
CA GLY A 275 32.69 -18.42 18.99
C GLY A 275 32.61 -16.98 18.45
N ALA A 276 31.58 -16.66 17.67
CA ALA A 276 31.39 -15.36 17.05
C ALA A 276 29.89 -15.02 16.96
N THR A 277 29.26 -14.76 18.12
CA THR A 277 27.84 -14.37 18.24
C THR A 277 27.49 -13.28 17.24
N ASP A 278 26.36 -13.43 16.55
CA ASP A 278 25.83 -12.48 15.55
C ASP A 278 26.84 -12.13 14.44
N SER A 279 27.77 -13.04 14.14
CA SER A 279 28.67 -12.89 12.98
C SER A 279 27.95 -13.16 11.67
N GLY A 280 26.88 -13.96 11.72
CA GLY A 280 25.94 -14.16 10.64
C GLY A 280 26.42 -15.14 9.57
N ALA A 281 25.47 -15.67 8.80
CA ALA A 281 25.72 -16.60 7.71
C ALA A 281 24.66 -16.51 6.60
N VAL A 282 24.98 -17.07 5.44
CA VAL A 282 24.04 -17.34 4.35
C VAL A 282 24.10 -18.81 3.95
N TYR A 283 22.93 -19.41 3.76
CA TYR A 283 22.76 -20.77 3.28
C TYR A 283 22.26 -20.73 1.85
N VAL A 284 22.97 -21.39 0.95
CA VAL A 284 22.56 -21.50 -0.45
C VAL A 284 21.98 -22.89 -0.69
N PHE A 285 20.79 -22.94 -1.26
CA PHE A 285 20.09 -24.16 -1.65
C PHE A 285 19.96 -24.21 -3.16
N HIS A 286 20.02 -25.42 -3.71
CA HIS A 286 19.79 -25.71 -5.11
C HIS A 286 18.64 -26.70 -5.26
N ARG A 287 17.78 -26.48 -6.26
CA ARG A 287 16.66 -27.37 -6.57
C ARG A 287 17.14 -28.63 -7.29
N GLU A 288 17.02 -29.78 -6.64
CA GLU A 288 17.19 -31.11 -7.26
C GLU A 288 15.85 -31.79 -7.47
N ALA A 289 15.77 -32.87 -8.25
CA ALA A 289 14.50 -33.54 -8.60
C ALA A 289 13.56 -33.83 -7.41
N THR A 290 14.11 -34.16 -6.24
CA THR A 290 13.37 -34.55 -5.03
C THR A 290 13.16 -33.42 -4.02
N GLY A 291 13.66 -32.20 -4.28
CA GLY A 291 13.50 -31.06 -3.38
C GLY A 291 14.71 -30.13 -3.38
N TRP A 292 14.72 -29.21 -2.44
CA TRP A 292 15.83 -28.27 -2.23
C TRP A 292 16.93 -28.90 -1.37
N VAL A 293 18.18 -28.81 -1.84
CA VAL A 293 19.35 -29.35 -1.15
C VAL A 293 20.30 -28.20 -0.86
N GLN A 294 20.82 -28.12 0.38
CA GLN A 294 21.82 -27.13 0.72
C GLN A 294 23.11 -27.39 -0.08
N GLU A 295 23.44 -26.44 -0.94
CA GLU A 295 24.64 -26.44 -1.77
C GLU A 295 25.83 -25.82 -1.04
N ALA A 296 25.60 -24.75 -0.28
CA ALA A 296 26.68 -24.04 0.40
C ALA A 296 26.26 -23.39 1.73
N PHE A 297 27.28 -23.13 2.54
CA PHE A 297 27.23 -22.31 3.74
C PHE A 297 28.32 -21.26 3.65
N LEU A 298 27.93 -20.00 3.74
CA LEU A 298 28.76 -18.85 3.46
C LEU A 298 28.84 -17.97 4.70
N LYS A 299 30.07 -17.61 5.08
CA LYS A 299 30.36 -16.52 6.00
C LYS A 299 31.35 -15.56 5.33
N ALA A 300 31.39 -14.32 5.78
CA ALA A 300 32.45 -13.40 5.40
C ALA A 300 33.84 -14.01 5.66
N SER A 301 34.79 -13.79 4.76
CA SER A 301 36.18 -14.25 4.89
C SER A 301 36.88 -13.66 6.11
N ASP A 302 36.37 -12.52 6.60
CA ASP A 302 36.89 -11.77 7.71
C ASP A 302 35.97 -11.73 8.94
N ALA A 303 34.92 -12.57 8.95
CA ALA A 303 33.85 -12.60 9.95
C ALA A 303 34.33 -12.44 11.39
N ALA A 304 33.63 -11.56 12.10
CA ALA A 304 33.77 -11.23 13.50
C ALA A 304 32.38 -11.18 14.17
N ALA A 305 32.38 -11.19 15.50
CA ALA A 305 31.13 -11.10 16.26
C ALA A 305 30.41 -9.78 15.97
N SER A 306 29.08 -9.83 15.90
CA SER A 306 28.19 -8.70 15.66
C SER A 306 28.25 -8.07 14.27
N ASP A 307 28.92 -8.69 13.29
CA ASP A 307 28.92 -8.19 11.90
C ASP A 307 27.54 -8.31 11.22
N ALA A 308 26.68 -9.20 11.70
CA ALA A 308 25.35 -9.49 11.17
C ALA A 308 25.34 -9.84 9.66
N PHE A 309 26.33 -10.61 9.20
CA PHE A 309 26.39 -11.07 7.81
C PHE A 309 25.14 -11.88 7.43
N GLY A 310 24.52 -11.58 6.29
CA GLY A 310 23.26 -12.20 5.90
C GLY A 310 22.03 -11.41 6.33
N TRP A 311 22.22 -10.19 6.86
CA TRP A 311 21.13 -9.25 7.11
C TRP A 311 20.31 -8.96 5.86
N SER A 312 20.98 -8.74 4.72
CA SER A 312 20.36 -8.55 3.42
C SER A 312 21.04 -9.46 2.39
N VAL A 313 20.26 -10.03 1.47
CA VAL A 313 20.77 -10.85 0.37
C VAL A 313 20.11 -10.48 -0.95
N ALA A 314 20.89 -10.51 -2.03
CA ALA A 314 20.39 -10.40 -3.39
C ALA A 314 21.11 -11.42 -4.27
N LEU A 315 20.37 -12.06 -5.18
CA LEU A 315 20.86 -13.18 -6.01
C LEU A 315 20.42 -12.99 -7.46
N ASP A 316 21.36 -12.98 -8.40
CA ASP A 316 21.11 -13.00 -9.83
C ASP A 316 22.01 -14.06 -10.50
N GLY A 317 21.40 -15.21 -10.82
CA GLY A 317 22.09 -16.38 -11.34
C GLY A 317 23.20 -16.86 -10.40
N ASP A 318 24.45 -16.79 -10.87
CA ASP A 318 25.65 -17.22 -10.16
C ASP A 318 26.31 -16.09 -9.33
N LEU A 319 25.67 -14.93 -9.19
CA LEU A 319 26.16 -13.78 -8.42
C LEU A 319 25.28 -13.54 -7.18
N LEU A 320 25.89 -13.56 -6.01
CA LEU A 320 25.24 -13.31 -4.72
C LEU A 320 25.92 -12.12 -4.04
N VAL A 321 25.14 -11.16 -3.56
CA VAL A 321 25.62 -10.08 -2.69
C VAL A 321 24.97 -10.21 -1.32
N VAL A 322 25.77 -10.06 -0.28
CA VAL A 322 25.35 -10.21 1.11
C VAL A 322 25.76 -8.99 1.92
N GLY A 323 24.82 -8.37 2.62
CA GLY A 323 25.08 -7.26 3.53
C GLY A 323 25.46 -7.70 4.94
N ALA A 324 26.28 -6.86 5.58
CA ALA A 324 26.74 -6.97 6.97
C ALA A 324 26.79 -5.54 7.57
N PRO A 325 25.63 -4.94 7.89
CA PRO A 325 25.55 -3.51 8.26
C PRO A 325 26.28 -3.17 9.56
N ALA A 326 26.48 -4.15 10.44
CA ALA A 326 27.13 -3.94 11.73
C ALA A 326 28.62 -4.34 11.74
N GLU A 327 29.23 -4.55 10.56
CA GLU A 327 30.63 -4.95 10.43
C GLU A 327 31.58 -3.97 11.15
N ALA A 328 32.24 -4.49 12.19
CA ALA A 328 32.85 -3.66 13.21
C ALA A 328 34.30 -3.22 12.92
N ARG A 329 35.00 -3.79 11.93
CA ARG A 329 36.40 -3.39 11.63
C ARG A 329 36.50 -1.92 11.28
N THR A 330 35.49 -1.42 10.59
CA THR A 330 35.36 -0.02 10.20
C THR A 330 34.20 0.67 10.91
N GLY A 331 33.22 -0.09 11.40
CA GLY A 331 32.05 0.42 12.12
C GLY A 331 30.99 1.02 11.20
N ARG A 332 31.23 1.04 9.89
CA ARG A 332 30.35 1.60 8.85
C ARG A 332 29.51 0.56 8.12
N GLY A 333 29.72 -0.73 8.39
CA GLY A 333 29.12 -1.83 7.64
C GLY A 333 29.89 -2.23 6.38
N ALA A 334 29.49 -3.35 5.77
CA ALA A 334 30.08 -3.89 4.54
C ALA A 334 29.06 -4.68 3.70
N ALA A 335 29.39 -4.89 2.42
CA ALA A 335 28.73 -5.87 1.56
C ALA A 335 29.76 -6.81 0.92
N TYR A 336 29.40 -8.07 0.71
CA TYR A 336 30.30 -9.10 0.20
C TYR A 336 29.73 -9.70 -1.07
N VAL A 337 30.57 -9.82 -2.09
CA VAL A 337 30.20 -10.40 -3.38
C VAL A 337 30.73 -11.81 -3.49
N PHE A 338 29.84 -12.76 -3.68
CA PHE A 338 30.13 -14.16 -3.93
C PHE A 338 29.80 -14.52 -5.37
N ARG A 339 30.61 -15.40 -5.96
CA ARG A 339 30.37 -15.95 -7.29
C ARG A 339 30.42 -17.46 -7.25
N ARG A 340 29.44 -18.06 -7.91
CA ARG A 340 29.36 -19.48 -8.16
C ARG A 340 30.03 -19.82 -9.49
N VAL A 341 30.93 -20.80 -9.48
CA VAL A 341 31.58 -21.32 -10.69
C VAL A 341 31.58 -22.84 -10.61
N SER A 342 30.89 -23.50 -11.55
CA SER A 342 30.79 -24.97 -11.59
C SER A 342 30.25 -25.59 -10.29
N GLY A 343 29.33 -24.91 -9.60
CA GLY A 343 28.74 -25.38 -8.34
C GLY A 343 29.54 -25.03 -7.09
N GLU A 344 30.67 -24.33 -7.23
CA GLU A 344 31.47 -23.89 -6.08
C GLU A 344 31.35 -22.38 -5.89
N TRP A 345 31.01 -21.95 -4.67
CA TRP A 345 30.96 -20.54 -4.29
C TRP A 345 32.32 -20.06 -3.81
N SER A 346 32.65 -18.81 -4.13
CA SER A 346 33.83 -18.11 -3.62
C SER A 346 33.54 -16.63 -3.40
N GLU A 347 34.04 -16.07 -2.31
CA GLU A 347 34.03 -14.63 -2.09
C GLU A 347 34.98 -13.97 -3.10
N GLN A 348 34.45 -13.07 -3.92
CA GLN A 348 35.23 -12.32 -4.91
C GLN A 348 35.72 -10.99 -4.34
N ALA A 349 34.88 -10.31 -3.56
CA ALA A 349 35.19 -9.00 -3.03
C ALA A 349 34.42 -8.69 -1.75
N ARG A 350 35.02 -7.81 -0.94
CA ARG A 350 34.35 -7.02 0.10
C ARG A 350 34.23 -5.59 -0.44
N ILE A 351 33.03 -5.03 -0.33
CA ILE A 351 32.65 -3.69 -0.77
C ILE A 351 32.31 -2.87 0.47
N GLU A 352 32.75 -1.62 0.46
CA GLU A 352 32.52 -0.63 1.52
C GLU A 352 32.32 0.75 0.88
N ALA A 353 31.60 1.64 1.56
CA ALA A 353 31.57 3.05 1.21
C ALA A 353 32.98 3.65 1.39
N THR A 354 33.42 4.45 0.43
CA THR A 354 34.75 5.09 0.49
C THR A 354 34.78 6.30 1.41
N ASP A 355 33.62 6.92 1.57
CA ASP A 355 33.28 8.11 2.34
C ASP A 355 32.52 7.78 3.64
N GLY A 356 32.02 6.55 3.80
CA GLY A 356 31.18 6.21 4.96
C GLY A 356 31.92 6.24 6.30
N ASP A 357 31.21 6.75 7.30
CA ASP A 357 31.56 6.93 8.69
C ASP A 357 31.07 5.78 9.59
N PRO A 358 31.64 5.65 10.80
CA PRO A 358 31.20 4.62 11.74
C PRO A 358 29.77 4.89 12.23
N GLY A 359 28.80 4.12 11.74
CA GLY A 359 27.38 4.26 12.08
C GLY A 359 26.47 4.03 10.88
N ASP A 360 26.96 4.29 9.67
CA ASP A 360 26.16 4.47 8.44
C ASP A 360 25.39 3.23 7.97
N ALA A 361 25.66 2.07 8.58
CA ALA A 361 25.01 0.80 8.31
C ALA A 361 25.07 0.37 6.83
N PHE A 362 26.18 0.63 6.13
CA PHE A 362 26.40 0.17 4.77
C PHE A 362 26.20 -1.34 4.65
N GLY A 363 25.34 -1.77 3.72
CA GLY A 363 24.91 -3.17 3.60
C GLY A 363 23.59 -3.47 4.27
N ARG A 364 22.90 -2.46 4.83
CA ARG A 364 21.55 -2.59 5.40
C ARG A 364 20.55 -3.14 4.38
N SER A 365 20.72 -2.77 3.11
CA SER A 365 19.94 -3.23 1.97
C SER A 365 20.87 -3.47 0.76
N VAL A 366 20.58 -4.48 -0.06
CA VAL A 366 21.36 -4.81 -1.26
C VAL A 366 20.43 -5.20 -2.41
N ALA A 367 20.78 -4.82 -3.64
CA ALA A 367 20.08 -5.26 -4.85
C ALA A 367 21.06 -5.52 -5.99
N ILE A 368 20.69 -6.45 -6.90
CA ILE A 368 21.51 -6.85 -8.05
C ILE A 368 20.64 -6.88 -9.30
N ALA A 369 21.19 -6.37 -10.41
CA ALA A 369 20.68 -6.63 -11.75
C ALA A 369 21.85 -6.76 -12.73
N GLY A 370 22.04 -7.97 -13.25
CA GLY A 370 23.22 -8.35 -14.02
C GLY A 370 24.51 -8.08 -13.25
N ASP A 371 25.37 -7.26 -13.83
CA ASP A 371 26.66 -6.88 -13.24
C ASP A 371 26.61 -5.59 -12.40
N THR A 372 25.42 -5.12 -12.02
CA THR A 372 25.26 -3.89 -11.20
C THR A 372 24.78 -4.25 -9.82
N VAL A 373 25.46 -3.73 -8.80
CA VAL A 373 25.13 -3.93 -7.38
C VAL A 373 24.81 -2.56 -6.78
N ALA A 374 23.69 -2.45 -6.08
CA ALA A 374 23.34 -1.28 -5.26
C ALA A 374 23.36 -1.68 -3.78
N VAL A 375 23.93 -0.84 -2.93
CA VAL A 375 24.05 -1.06 -1.49
C VAL A 375 23.60 0.19 -0.75
N GLY A 376 22.65 0.06 0.17
CA GLY A 376 22.18 1.15 1.02
C GLY A 376 22.99 1.33 2.30
N ALA A 377 23.09 2.59 2.73
CA ALA A 377 23.68 3.08 3.97
C ALA A 377 22.72 4.16 4.53
N PRO A 378 21.59 3.77 5.14
CA PRO A 378 20.55 4.72 5.52
C PRO A 378 20.94 5.67 6.65
N LEU A 379 22.01 5.38 7.39
CA LEU A 379 22.47 6.22 8.50
C LEU A 379 23.68 7.11 8.09
N ASP A 380 23.85 7.35 6.79
CA ASP A 380 24.87 8.24 6.25
C ASP A 380 24.46 9.71 6.42
N ASP A 381 25.35 10.55 6.95
CA ASP A 381 25.09 11.97 7.28
C ASP A 381 25.23 12.93 6.08
N GLY A 382 25.45 12.35 4.90
CA GLY A 382 25.67 13.03 3.64
C GLY A 382 27.08 13.56 3.42
N PRO A 383 27.38 14.15 2.25
CA PRO A 383 28.75 14.43 1.80
C PRO A 383 29.47 15.51 2.61
N ASP A 384 28.72 16.31 3.36
CA ASP A 384 29.21 17.39 4.22
C ASP A 384 28.92 17.14 5.72
N ASP A 385 28.38 15.96 6.09
CA ASP A 385 27.99 15.55 7.45
C ASP A 385 27.05 16.55 8.15
N THR A 386 26.06 17.06 7.41
CA THR A 386 25.13 18.09 7.92
C THR A 386 23.67 17.66 8.00
N ALA A 387 23.29 16.56 7.35
CA ALA A 387 21.94 16.02 7.36
C ALA A 387 22.00 14.65 8.01
N THR A 388 21.78 14.61 9.33
CA THR A 388 22.02 13.43 10.17
C THR A 388 21.15 12.29 9.70
N ASP A 389 21.71 11.09 9.51
CA ASP A 389 20.96 9.89 9.09
C ASP A 389 20.08 10.13 7.82
N SER A 390 20.49 11.06 6.94
CA SER A 390 19.77 11.37 5.70
C SER A 390 19.83 10.23 4.67
N GLY A 391 20.91 9.44 4.74
CA GLY A 391 21.09 8.19 4.03
C GLY A 391 21.67 8.30 2.63
N ALA A 392 22.30 7.21 2.19
CA ALA A 392 22.93 7.07 0.89
C ALA A 392 22.73 5.68 0.24
N VAL A 393 22.89 5.63 -1.08
CA VAL A 393 23.00 4.38 -1.85
C VAL A 393 24.23 4.43 -2.75
N HIS A 394 25.06 3.40 -2.68
CA HIS A 394 26.26 3.27 -3.48
C HIS A 394 26.10 2.17 -4.53
N VAL A 395 26.37 2.52 -5.78
CA VAL A 395 26.24 1.63 -6.94
C VAL A 395 27.62 1.20 -7.44
N PHE A 396 27.85 -0.11 -7.49
CA PHE A 396 29.10 -0.73 -7.90
C PHE A 396 28.94 -1.49 -9.21
N GLY A 397 30.04 -1.58 -9.96
CA GLY A 397 30.17 -2.45 -11.12
C GLY A 397 31.51 -3.18 -11.13
N PRO A 398 31.63 -4.28 -11.90
CA PRO A 398 32.84 -5.08 -11.94
C PRO A 398 33.98 -4.36 -12.65
N SER A 399 35.19 -4.49 -12.11
CA SER A 399 36.45 -4.08 -12.72
C SER A 399 37.45 -5.23 -12.62
N GLY A 400 37.38 -6.16 -13.58
CA GLY A 400 38.20 -7.37 -13.55
C GLY A 400 37.75 -8.34 -12.47
N ARG A 401 38.51 -8.42 -11.36
CA ARG A 401 38.14 -9.20 -10.16
C ARG A 401 37.67 -8.34 -8.99
N ASP A 402 37.76 -7.02 -9.14
CA ASP A 402 37.37 -6.06 -8.14
C ASP A 402 35.99 -5.49 -8.47
N TRP A 403 35.43 -4.75 -7.52
CA TRP A 403 34.21 -3.97 -7.68
C TRP A 403 34.54 -2.51 -7.44
N VAL A 404 34.13 -1.64 -8.35
CA VAL A 404 34.43 -0.20 -8.30
C VAL A 404 33.15 0.58 -8.11
N LEU A 405 33.21 1.58 -7.23
CA LEU A 405 32.14 2.54 -7.03
C LEU A 405 31.91 3.30 -8.35
N GLY A 406 30.71 3.17 -8.90
CA GLY A 406 30.25 3.86 -10.08
C GLY A 406 29.49 5.14 -9.74
N ALA A 407 28.72 5.14 -8.65
CA ALA A 407 27.99 6.31 -8.16
C ALA A 407 27.67 6.18 -6.66
N SER A 408 27.65 7.31 -5.96
CA SER A 408 26.94 7.47 -4.68
C SER A 408 25.72 8.35 -4.95
N LEU A 409 24.56 7.93 -4.43
CA LEU A 409 23.26 8.54 -4.65
C LEU A 409 22.65 8.93 -3.32
N GLN A 410 21.95 10.05 -3.30
CA GLN A 410 21.23 10.58 -2.16
C GLN A 410 19.91 11.16 -2.65
N ALA A 411 18.97 11.35 -1.74
CA ALA A 411 17.75 12.09 -2.03
C ALA A 411 18.09 13.53 -2.46
N SER A 412 17.38 14.06 -3.47
CA SER A 412 17.53 15.46 -3.88
C SER A 412 17.12 16.46 -2.81
N ASN A 413 16.33 16.00 -1.84
CA ASN A 413 15.77 16.74 -0.72
C ASN A 413 16.20 16.16 0.64
N ALA A 414 17.42 15.61 0.72
CA ALA A 414 17.95 15.00 1.94
C ALA A 414 17.74 15.88 3.18
N GLY A 415 16.92 15.38 4.10
CA GLY A 415 16.66 15.91 5.43
C GLY A 415 17.25 15.02 6.54
N ASP A 416 17.25 15.54 7.76
CA ASP A 416 17.63 14.76 8.94
C ASP A 416 16.64 13.59 9.13
N ASP A 417 17.16 12.42 9.49
CA ASP A 417 16.42 11.19 9.78
C ASP A 417 15.58 10.63 8.60
N ASP A 418 15.82 11.07 7.36
CA ASP A 418 15.07 10.59 6.17
C ASP A 418 15.34 9.11 5.83
N GLU A 419 16.50 8.58 6.24
CA GLU A 419 16.94 7.20 6.09
C GLU A 419 16.94 6.68 4.63
N PHE A 420 17.35 7.52 3.67
CA PHE A 420 17.44 7.12 2.27
C PHE A 420 18.37 5.91 2.08
N GLY A 421 17.87 4.83 1.48
CA GLY A 421 18.62 3.59 1.33
C GLY A 421 18.20 2.48 2.28
N THR A 422 17.19 2.70 3.13
CA THR A 422 16.62 1.65 3.99
C THR A 422 16.15 0.44 3.18
N ALA A 423 15.58 0.66 1.99
CA ALA A 423 15.25 -0.39 1.04
C ALA A 423 15.72 -0.01 -0.37
N VAL A 424 16.28 -0.98 -1.10
CA VAL A 424 16.72 -0.80 -2.50
C VAL A 424 16.21 -1.94 -3.36
N ALA A 425 15.75 -1.62 -4.57
CA ALA A 425 15.37 -2.61 -5.58
C ALA A 425 15.88 -2.18 -6.96
N LEU A 426 16.45 -3.12 -7.71
CA LEU A 426 17.11 -2.83 -8.98
C LEU A 426 16.57 -3.74 -10.08
N ALA A 427 16.09 -3.16 -11.18
CA ALA A 427 15.67 -3.89 -12.38
C ALA A 427 16.24 -3.20 -13.62
N GLY A 428 17.16 -3.88 -14.31
CA GLY A 428 17.79 -3.34 -15.51
C GLY A 428 18.55 -2.03 -15.23
N ASP A 429 18.07 -0.93 -15.79
CA ASP A 429 18.63 0.42 -15.65
C ASP A 429 17.90 1.28 -14.61
N ARG A 430 16.96 0.72 -13.84
CA ARG A 430 16.15 1.44 -12.87
C ARG A 430 16.42 0.96 -11.46
N LEU A 431 16.73 1.91 -10.59
CA LEU A 431 16.93 1.71 -9.15
C LEU A 431 15.81 2.42 -8.41
N VAL A 432 15.15 1.73 -7.50
CA VAL A 432 14.19 2.31 -6.56
C VAL A 432 14.82 2.30 -5.18
N VAL A 433 14.72 3.42 -4.48
CA VAL A 433 15.27 3.61 -3.13
C VAL A 433 14.18 4.14 -2.22
N GLY A 434 13.97 3.51 -1.07
CA GLY A 434 13.06 3.98 -0.03
C GLY A 434 13.76 4.90 0.98
N ALA A 435 13.02 5.89 1.48
CA ALA A 435 13.41 6.83 2.53
C ALA A 435 12.22 6.99 3.50
N PRO A 436 12.03 6.05 4.44
CA PRO A 436 10.81 5.98 5.25
C PRO A 436 10.66 7.13 6.25
N GLY A 437 11.73 7.80 6.66
CA GLY A 437 11.69 8.96 7.56
C GLY A 437 11.41 10.29 6.85
N GLU A 438 11.28 10.29 5.52
CA GLU A 438 11.10 11.53 4.76
C GLU A 438 9.80 12.27 5.12
N ASN A 439 9.93 13.60 5.29
CA ASN A 439 8.95 14.39 6.03
C ASN A 439 7.91 15.14 5.18
N SER A 440 7.87 14.91 3.87
CA SER A 440 7.05 15.76 3.00
C SER A 440 5.59 15.35 2.91
N GLY A 441 4.71 16.35 2.82
CA GLY A 441 3.26 16.21 2.71
C GLY A 441 2.65 15.99 1.31
N PRO A 442 3.34 16.22 0.16
CA PRO A 442 2.70 16.04 -1.14
C PRO A 442 2.29 14.59 -1.37
N ILE A 443 1.10 14.41 -1.94
CA ILE A 443 0.62 13.09 -2.34
C ILE A 443 1.01 12.77 -3.80
N THR A 444 1.28 13.76 -4.65
CA THR A 444 1.51 13.56 -6.09
C THR A 444 2.91 13.03 -6.43
N VAL A 445 3.03 12.23 -7.50
CA VAL A 445 4.33 11.87 -8.09
C VAL A 445 5.07 13.13 -8.53
N GLY A 446 6.32 13.30 -8.07
CA GLY A 446 7.10 14.51 -8.31
C GLY A 446 6.54 15.74 -7.58
N GLY A 447 5.89 15.55 -6.43
CA GLY A 447 5.42 16.61 -5.55
C GLY A 447 6.56 17.51 -5.02
N ALA A 448 6.19 18.53 -4.25
CA ALA A 448 7.18 19.47 -3.69
C ALA A 448 8.03 18.78 -2.60
N GLU A 449 9.20 18.29 -2.99
CA GLU A 449 10.14 17.57 -2.14
C GLU A 449 10.69 18.41 -0.96
N GLU A 450 10.56 19.74 -0.99
CA GLU A 450 11.00 20.66 0.09
C GLU A 450 9.90 20.94 1.14
N ASP A 451 8.74 20.31 1.04
CA ASP A 451 7.70 20.38 2.07
C ASP A 451 8.06 19.45 3.22
N ASP A 452 7.92 19.88 4.48
CA ASP A 452 8.19 19.06 5.68
C ASP A 452 6.93 18.97 6.58
N SER A 453 5.75 19.02 5.96
CA SER A 453 4.48 19.09 6.69
C SER A 453 3.96 17.76 7.25
N ALA A 454 4.56 16.62 6.90
CA ALA A 454 4.10 15.28 7.27
C ALA A 454 5.27 14.41 7.77
N PRO A 455 5.63 14.52 9.06
CA PRO A 455 6.85 13.90 9.58
C PRO A 455 6.81 12.38 9.48
N ASP A 456 7.93 11.76 9.09
CA ASP A 456 8.09 10.31 8.93
C ASP A 456 7.02 9.66 8.02
N ALA A 457 6.46 10.42 7.08
CA ALA A 457 5.47 9.89 6.15
C ALA A 457 6.12 9.01 5.08
N GLY A 458 7.37 9.30 4.76
CA GLY A 458 8.26 8.52 3.91
C GLY A 458 8.08 8.75 2.41
N ALA A 459 9.11 8.40 1.64
CA ALA A 459 9.16 8.54 0.19
C ALA A 459 9.87 7.35 -0.49
N ALA A 460 9.70 7.25 -1.81
CA ALA A 460 10.54 6.38 -2.64
C ALA A 460 11.02 7.12 -3.90
N HIS A 461 12.30 6.99 -4.22
CA HIS A 461 12.96 7.66 -5.33
C HIS A 461 13.30 6.65 -6.42
N VAL A 462 12.99 6.98 -7.67
CA VAL A 462 13.34 6.17 -8.84
C VAL A 462 14.46 6.84 -9.60
N PHE A 463 15.59 6.15 -9.73
CA PHE A 463 16.74 6.59 -10.51
C PHE A 463 16.86 5.79 -11.81
N LEU A 464 17.19 6.49 -12.89
CA LEU A 464 17.48 5.91 -14.19
C LEU A 464 18.98 6.01 -14.49
N ARG A 465 19.58 4.90 -14.92
CA ARG A 465 20.97 4.88 -15.38
C ARG A 465 21.10 5.50 -16.76
N SER A 466 21.94 6.51 -16.88
CA SER A 466 22.30 7.15 -18.15
C SER A 466 23.81 7.07 -18.37
N GLY A 467 24.23 6.08 -19.18
CA GLY A 467 25.64 5.77 -19.36
C GLY A 467 26.29 5.25 -18.07
N LEU A 468 27.25 5.99 -17.53
CA LEU A 468 27.88 5.68 -16.25
C LEU A 468 27.22 6.38 -15.05
N GLY A 469 26.34 7.37 -15.29
CA GLY A 469 25.68 8.13 -14.23
C GLY A 469 24.26 7.65 -13.94
N TRP A 470 23.68 8.21 -12.90
CA TRP A 470 22.28 8.01 -12.49
C TRP A 470 21.60 9.36 -12.35
N THR A 471 20.33 9.41 -12.69
CA THR A 471 19.49 10.61 -12.55
C THR A 471 18.17 10.23 -11.94
N GLN A 472 17.71 10.98 -10.93
CA GLN A 472 16.36 10.81 -10.39
C GLN A 472 15.34 11.08 -11.50
N GLU A 473 14.55 10.06 -11.82
CA GLU A 473 13.47 10.11 -12.80
C GLU A 473 12.12 10.37 -12.15
N ALA A 474 11.92 9.91 -10.91
CA ALA A 474 10.70 10.16 -10.16
C ALA A 474 10.91 10.16 -8.65
N TYR A 475 9.98 10.83 -7.99
CA TYR A 475 9.78 10.89 -6.56
C TYR A 475 8.35 10.43 -6.28
N LEU A 476 8.19 9.37 -5.49
CA LEU A 476 6.95 8.64 -5.26
C LEU A 476 6.48 8.85 -3.82
N LYS A 477 5.18 9.13 -3.67
CA LYS A 477 4.51 9.32 -2.39
C LYS A 477 3.22 8.54 -2.30
N ALA A 478 2.84 8.20 -1.07
CA ALA A 478 1.56 7.61 -0.75
C ALA A 478 0.39 8.47 -1.26
N SER A 479 -0.77 7.86 -1.51
CA SER A 479 -1.98 8.61 -1.89
C SER A 479 -2.57 9.46 -0.77
N ASN A 480 -2.19 9.13 0.45
CA ASN A 480 -2.76 9.57 1.71
C ASN A 480 -1.63 9.68 2.74
N THR A 481 -0.62 10.46 2.38
CA THR A 481 0.54 10.75 3.22
C THR A 481 0.12 11.11 4.65
N GLY A 482 0.33 10.19 5.58
CA GLY A 482 0.14 10.36 7.02
C GLY A 482 1.48 10.36 7.75
N ALA A 483 1.52 11.04 8.88
CA ALA A 483 2.75 11.08 9.68
C ALA A 483 3.04 9.71 10.30
N ASN A 484 4.30 9.28 10.27
CA ASN A 484 4.77 7.96 10.74
C ASN A 484 4.27 6.76 9.91
N ASP A 485 3.76 6.98 8.70
CA ASP A 485 3.33 5.89 7.82
C ASP A 485 4.52 5.04 7.30
N GLY A 486 5.71 5.65 7.23
CA GLY A 486 6.94 4.99 6.83
C GLY A 486 6.92 4.48 5.38
N PHE A 487 6.29 5.22 4.46
CA PHE A 487 6.27 4.86 3.04
C PHE A 487 7.71 4.74 2.50
N GLY A 488 8.04 3.63 1.86
CA GLY A 488 9.42 3.35 1.43
C GLY A 488 10.16 2.36 2.33
N THR A 489 9.55 1.89 3.42
CA THR A 489 10.12 0.83 4.29
C THR A 489 10.49 -0.42 3.49
N ALA A 490 9.71 -0.76 2.47
CA ALA A 490 10.01 -1.84 1.53
C ALA A 490 9.72 -1.38 0.09
N VAL A 491 10.58 -1.74 -0.85
CA VAL A 491 10.41 -1.43 -2.28
C VAL A 491 10.69 -2.66 -3.14
N ALA A 492 9.95 -2.80 -4.23
CA ALA A 492 10.22 -3.80 -5.27
C ALA A 492 9.92 -3.23 -6.65
N ILE A 493 10.65 -3.68 -7.67
CA ILE A 493 10.47 -3.26 -9.06
C ILE A 493 10.58 -4.45 -10.01
N HIS A 494 9.65 -4.54 -10.95
CA HIS A 494 9.76 -5.44 -12.09
C HIS A 494 9.21 -4.78 -13.35
N GLY A 495 10.07 -4.59 -14.34
CA GLY A 495 9.72 -3.84 -15.55
C GLY A 495 9.30 -2.42 -15.22
N ASP A 496 8.07 -2.07 -15.59
CA ASP A 496 7.47 -0.74 -15.41
C ASP A 496 6.54 -0.67 -14.19
N LEU A 497 6.58 -1.66 -13.28
CA LEU A 497 5.78 -1.70 -12.06
C LEU A 497 6.67 -1.61 -10.82
N VAL A 498 6.39 -0.64 -9.96
CA VAL A 498 6.99 -0.45 -8.64
C VAL A 498 5.93 -0.72 -7.56
N VAL A 499 6.34 -1.39 -6.49
CA VAL A 499 5.53 -1.60 -5.28
C VAL A 499 6.29 -1.02 -4.10
N VAL A 500 5.60 -0.26 -3.25
CA VAL A 500 6.17 0.39 -2.07
C VAL A 500 5.30 0.09 -0.85
N GLY A 501 5.91 -0.35 0.24
CA GLY A 501 5.25 -0.60 1.52
C GLY A 501 5.27 0.60 2.46
N ALA A 502 4.22 0.75 3.26
CA ALA A 502 4.08 1.72 4.35
C ALA A 502 3.42 1.03 5.55
N PRO A 503 4.18 0.25 6.35
CA PRO A 503 3.62 -0.56 7.42
C PRO A 503 3.06 0.26 8.60
N GLY A 504 3.45 1.54 8.72
CA GLY A 504 2.94 2.45 9.75
C GLY A 504 1.57 3.04 9.40
N GLU A 505 1.14 2.93 8.15
CA GLU A 505 -0.10 3.54 7.68
C GLU A 505 -1.32 2.98 8.42
N SER A 506 -2.23 3.89 8.75
CA SER A 506 -3.33 3.63 9.65
C SER A 506 -4.64 3.66 8.86
N SER A 507 -5.34 2.52 8.78
CA SER A 507 -6.67 2.43 8.17
C SER A 507 -7.35 1.12 8.56
N ALA A 508 -8.64 1.17 8.91
CA ALA A 508 -9.50 0.01 9.20
C ALA A 508 -10.26 -0.51 7.96
N THR A 509 -10.19 0.22 6.83
CA THR A 509 -10.93 -0.02 5.61
C THR A 509 -10.03 0.05 4.37
N SER A 510 -10.60 -0.25 3.20
CA SER A 510 -9.95 -0.08 1.90
C SER A 510 -9.94 1.38 1.41
N SER A 511 -10.48 2.31 2.20
CA SER A 511 -10.38 3.73 1.93
C SER A 511 -9.02 4.26 2.39
N PRO A 512 -8.29 5.04 1.56
CA PRO A 512 -7.07 5.73 1.98
C PRO A 512 -7.38 6.99 2.82
N LEU A 513 -8.65 7.32 3.10
CA LEU A 513 -9.05 8.45 3.94
C LEU A 513 -9.41 8.05 5.38
N ASP A 514 -9.35 6.76 5.67
CA ASP A 514 -9.68 6.20 6.96
C ASP A 514 -8.40 6.04 7.79
N ASP A 515 -8.44 6.42 9.06
CA ASP A 515 -7.28 6.50 9.97
C ASP A 515 -7.56 5.80 11.33
N GLU A 516 -8.54 4.88 11.36
CA GLU A 516 -9.08 4.35 12.61
C GLU A 516 -8.36 3.08 13.13
N ALA A 517 -7.46 2.46 12.35
CA ALA A 517 -6.69 1.29 12.78
C ALA A 517 -5.17 1.56 12.70
N PRO A 518 -4.52 1.88 13.83
CA PRO A 518 -3.14 2.32 13.84
C PRO A 518 -2.17 1.25 13.32
N SER A 519 -1.28 1.62 12.40
CA SER A 519 -0.26 0.73 11.81
C SER A 519 -0.83 -0.59 11.29
N ALA A 520 -2.03 -0.54 10.70
CA ALA A 520 -2.57 -1.66 9.94
C ALA A 520 -1.71 -1.94 8.70
N GLY A 521 -1.07 -0.89 8.18
CA GLY A 521 -0.11 -0.91 7.10
C GLY A 521 -0.76 -0.96 5.72
N ALA A 522 -0.08 -0.41 4.72
CA ALA A 522 -0.51 -0.35 3.33
C ALA A 522 0.63 -0.73 2.37
N ALA A 523 0.28 -1.07 1.14
CA ALA A 523 1.22 -1.06 0.02
C ALA A 523 0.65 -0.31 -1.18
N TYR A 524 1.51 0.29 -1.97
CA TYR A 524 1.15 1.17 -3.07
C TYR A 524 1.86 0.72 -4.34
N THR A 525 1.16 0.76 -5.46
CA THR A 525 1.79 0.49 -6.75
C THR A 525 1.94 1.75 -7.58
N PHE A 526 2.97 1.77 -8.42
CA PHE A 526 3.22 2.81 -9.40
C PHE A 526 3.58 2.15 -10.70
N ALA A 527 2.90 2.56 -11.78
CA ALA A 527 3.12 2.03 -13.11
C ALA A 527 3.70 3.13 -14.00
N ARG A 528 4.66 2.76 -14.85
CA ARG A 528 5.20 3.68 -15.84
C ARG A 528 4.42 3.57 -17.14
N VAL A 529 3.69 4.63 -17.48
CA VAL A 529 2.86 4.73 -18.68
C VAL A 529 3.37 5.87 -19.55
N ASP A 530 3.62 5.59 -20.84
CA ASP A 530 4.11 6.56 -21.82
C ASP A 530 5.37 7.35 -21.40
N GLY A 531 6.21 6.75 -20.58
CA GLY A 531 7.46 7.36 -20.13
C GLY A 531 7.38 8.11 -18.80
N SER A 532 6.22 8.14 -18.15
CA SER A 532 6.00 8.80 -16.86
C SER A 532 5.46 7.84 -15.82
N TRP A 533 5.91 7.99 -14.58
CA TRP A 533 5.38 7.22 -13.46
C TRP A 533 4.02 7.79 -13.04
N THR A 534 3.04 6.90 -12.95
CA THR A 534 1.68 7.20 -12.49
C THR A 534 1.36 6.36 -11.27
N ARG A 535 0.62 6.94 -10.33
CA ARG A 535 0.13 6.19 -9.17
C ARG A 535 -0.83 5.09 -9.64
N GLY A 536 -0.62 3.90 -9.12
CA GLY A 536 -1.49 2.74 -9.28
C GLY A 536 -2.40 2.58 -8.05
N SER A 537 -2.50 1.35 -7.58
CA SER A 537 -3.45 0.94 -6.55
C SER A 537 -2.92 1.15 -5.13
N TYR A 538 -3.84 1.42 -4.21
CA TYR A 538 -3.67 1.28 -2.76
C TYR A 538 -4.11 -0.12 -2.36
N LEU A 539 -3.22 -0.88 -1.74
CA LEU A 539 -3.40 -2.29 -1.39
C LEU A 539 -3.52 -2.44 0.12
N LYS A 540 -4.53 -3.20 0.52
CA LYS A 540 -4.90 -3.51 1.91
C LYS A 540 -5.36 -4.95 2.04
N THR A 541 -5.41 -5.43 3.28
CA THR A 541 -6.12 -6.67 3.61
C THR A 541 -7.63 -6.42 3.54
N ALA A 542 -8.44 -7.48 3.40
CA ALA A 542 -9.90 -7.36 3.38
C ALA A 542 -10.49 -6.93 4.74
N SER A 543 -9.71 -7.07 5.83
CA SER A 543 -10.11 -6.67 7.17
C SER A 543 -8.88 -6.16 7.93
N PRO A 544 -8.41 -4.94 7.61
CA PRO A 544 -7.23 -4.35 8.25
C PRO A 544 -7.42 -4.21 9.76
N ARG A 545 -6.40 -4.58 10.53
CA ARG A 545 -6.40 -4.41 11.99
C ARG A 545 -5.20 -3.61 12.42
N ALA A 546 -5.37 -2.93 13.54
CA ALA A 546 -4.27 -2.25 14.18
C ALA A 546 -3.07 -3.19 14.37
N PHE A 547 -1.89 -2.72 13.97
CA PHE A 547 -0.61 -3.43 14.10
C PHE A 547 -0.47 -4.72 13.27
N ASP A 548 -1.23 -4.84 12.18
CA ASP A 548 -0.99 -5.89 11.17
C ASP A 548 0.32 -5.67 10.40
N LEU A 549 0.81 -4.41 10.31
CA LEU A 549 2.05 -4.03 9.62
C LEU A 549 2.11 -4.54 8.17
N PHE A 550 0.98 -4.53 7.47
CA PHE A 550 0.91 -4.87 6.05
C PHE A 550 1.81 -3.93 5.23
N GLY A 551 2.60 -4.47 4.32
CA GLY A 551 3.60 -3.70 3.57
C GLY A 551 5.00 -3.72 4.19
N THR A 552 5.23 -4.51 5.25
CA THR A 552 6.58 -4.67 5.82
C THR A 552 7.56 -5.30 4.82
N SER A 553 7.07 -6.14 3.91
CA SER A 553 7.85 -6.70 2.81
C SER A 553 6.99 -6.68 1.55
N VAL A 554 7.63 -6.46 0.40
CA VAL A 554 6.96 -6.46 -0.91
C VAL A 554 7.82 -7.19 -1.94
N ALA A 555 7.19 -7.90 -2.86
CA ALA A 555 7.83 -8.52 -4.00
C ALA A 555 6.93 -8.42 -5.24
N VAL A 556 7.53 -8.29 -6.42
CA VAL A 556 6.78 -8.19 -7.68
C VAL A 556 7.48 -8.97 -8.79
N LEU A 557 6.69 -9.71 -9.59
CA LEU A 557 7.16 -10.37 -10.81
C LEU A 557 6.03 -10.42 -11.84
N GLY A 558 6.27 -9.82 -12.99
CA GLY A 558 5.21 -9.59 -13.99
C GLY A 558 4.06 -8.81 -13.37
N ASP A 559 2.87 -9.40 -13.44
CA ASP A 559 1.63 -8.85 -12.91
C ASP A 559 1.30 -9.35 -11.48
N LEU A 560 2.15 -10.21 -10.90
CA LEU A 560 1.97 -10.71 -9.52
C LEU A 560 2.68 -9.80 -8.53
N VAL A 561 1.93 -9.31 -7.56
CA VAL A 561 2.42 -8.53 -6.42
C VAL A 561 2.17 -9.35 -5.15
N ILE A 562 3.17 -9.42 -4.28
CA ILE A 562 3.07 -10.06 -2.98
C ILE A 562 3.44 -9.07 -1.90
N VAL A 563 2.65 -9.05 -0.83
CA VAL A 563 2.83 -8.15 0.29
C VAL A 563 2.80 -8.95 1.59
N GLY A 564 3.82 -8.77 2.43
CA GLY A 564 3.91 -9.37 3.76
C GLY A 564 3.32 -8.47 4.84
N ALA A 565 2.82 -9.09 5.90
CA ALA A 565 2.29 -8.44 7.10
C ALA A 565 2.83 -9.17 8.33
N VAL A 566 3.60 -8.49 9.17
CA VAL A 566 4.21 -9.09 10.37
C VAL A 566 3.56 -8.51 11.61
N THR A 567 2.60 -9.21 12.19
CA THR A 567 1.85 -8.71 13.35
C THR A 567 2.74 -8.52 14.58
N GLN A 568 2.71 -7.36 15.25
CA GLN A 568 3.51 -7.11 16.46
C GLN A 568 2.89 -7.66 17.76
N ALA A 569 3.74 -8.12 18.68
CA ALA A 569 3.36 -8.54 20.03
C ALA A 569 3.26 -7.33 20.98
N GLY A 570 2.06 -6.78 21.21
CA GLY A 570 1.93 -5.71 22.23
C GLY A 570 0.60 -4.99 22.39
N ALA A 571 -0.33 -5.03 21.44
CA ALA A 571 -1.59 -4.28 21.51
C ALA A 571 -2.81 -5.21 21.52
N VAL A 572 -3.85 -4.78 22.24
CA VAL A 572 -5.19 -5.41 22.42
C VAL A 572 -5.33 -6.36 23.62
N THR A 573 -5.87 -5.83 24.72
CA THR A 573 -6.25 -6.53 25.97
C THR A 573 -7.70 -7.01 26.02
N THR A 574 -8.47 -6.91 24.93
CA THR A 574 -9.87 -7.37 24.86
C THR A 574 -10.15 -7.95 23.49
N LEU A 575 -10.31 -9.28 23.44
CA LEU A 575 -10.55 -10.07 22.23
C LEU A 575 -12.05 -10.39 22.12
N THR A 576 -12.72 -9.86 21.11
CA THR A 576 -13.93 -10.47 20.52
C THR A 576 -13.55 -11.05 19.16
N ALA A 577 -14.07 -12.24 18.88
CA ALA A 577 -13.55 -13.18 17.89
C ALA A 577 -14.07 -12.88 16.49
N GLU A 578 -13.20 -12.46 15.57
CA GLU A 578 -13.39 -12.63 14.13
C GLU A 578 -12.02 -12.75 13.44
N VAL A 579 -11.92 -13.62 12.42
CA VAL A 579 -10.71 -14.29 11.90
C VAL A 579 -10.07 -15.17 12.99
N PRO A 580 -9.85 -16.50 12.79
CA PRO A 580 -9.07 -17.28 13.76
C PRO A 580 -7.79 -16.51 13.93
N ALA A 581 -7.54 -16.01 15.15
CA ALA A 581 -6.53 -15.01 15.42
C ALA A 581 -5.40 -15.16 14.41
N LEU A 582 -5.14 -14.13 13.59
CA LEU A 582 -3.82 -14.06 12.97
C LEU A 582 -2.89 -14.00 14.18
N SER A 583 -2.46 -15.18 14.66
CA SER A 583 -1.46 -15.31 15.70
C SER A 583 -0.33 -14.40 15.29
N LYS A 584 0.35 -13.86 16.30
CA LYS A 584 1.35 -12.78 16.28
C LYS A 584 2.61 -13.12 15.46
N SER A 585 2.42 -13.70 14.31
CA SER A 585 3.29 -14.67 13.65
C SER A 585 3.42 -14.37 12.17
N GLY A 586 2.61 -13.45 11.63
CA GLY A 586 2.69 -12.94 10.26
C GLY A 586 1.89 -13.72 9.21
N ALA A 587 1.76 -13.10 8.03
CA ALA A 587 1.07 -13.60 6.84
C ALA A 587 1.62 -12.92 5.57
N PHE A 588 1.25 -13.43 4.39
CA PHE A 588 1.44 -12.71 3.13
C PHE A 588 0.21 -12.81 2.22
N TYR A 589 0.09 -11.84 1.31
CA TYR A 589 -1.07 -11.62 0.46
C TYR A 589 -0.63 -11.52 -1.00
N LEU A 590 -1.40 -12.12 -1.90
CA LEU A 590 -1.08 -12.16 -3.33
C LEU A 590 -2.12 -11.34 -4.11
N PHE A 591 -1.64 -10.51 -5.01
CA PHE A 591 -2.45 -9.68 -5.90
C PHE A 591 -2.01 -9.91 -7.34
N ALA A 592 -2.95 -9.95 -8.28
CA ALA A 592 -2.64 -9.98 -9.71
C ALA A 592 -3.20 -8.75 -10.41
N ALA A 593 -2.46 -8.22 -11.39
CA ALA A 593 -2.92 -7.13 -12.24
C ALA A 593 -3.70 -7.69 -13.44
N ASP A 594 -5.00 -7.87 -13.29
CA ASP A 594 -5.96 -8.20 -14.35
C ASP A 594 -6.78 -6.95 -14.77
N GLY A 595 -6.08 -5.83 -14.99
CA GLY A 595 -6.64 -4.50 -15.29
C GLY A 595 -6.48 -3.56 -14.09
N ASP A 596 -7.13 -3.92 -12.98
CA ASP A 596 -6.86 -3.38 -11.63
C ASP A 596 -6.24 -4.50 -10.78
N LEU A 597 -5.45 -4.16 -9.75
CA LEU A 597 -4.87 -5.17 -8.86
C LEU A 597 -5.95 -5.83 -8.00
N ARG A 598 -6.19 -7.12 -8.23
CA ARG A 598 -7.16 -7.94 -7.49
C ARG A 598 -6.46 -8.85 -6.48
N LEU A 599 -6.94 -8.85 -5.24
CA LEU A 599 -6.53 -9.84 -4.23
C LEU A 599 -6.89 -11.25 -4.69
N LEU A 600 -5.88 -12.10 -4.83
CA LEU A 600 -6.02 -13.52 -5.18
C LEU A 600 -6.22 -14.39 -3.94
N GLY A 601 -5.58 -14.02 -2.84
CA GLY A 601 -5.65 -14.76 -1.59
C GLY A 601 -4.61 -14.31 -0.57
N ALA A 602 -4.68 -14.92 0.61
CA ALA A 602 -3.74 -14.74 1.70
C ALA A 602 -3.23 -16.11 2.15
N MET A 603 -1.99 -16.16 2.62
CA MET A 603 -1.35 -17.37 3.11
C MET A 603 -0.71 -17.13 4.47
N LYS A 604 -0.81 -18.16 5.30
CA LYS A 604 -0.20 -18.27 6.62
C LYS A 604 0.27 -19.69 6.81
N ALA A 605 1.46 -19.88 7.38
CA ALA A 605 1.95 -21.22 7.68
C ALA A 605 1.19 -21.86 8.86
N ALA A 606 0.94 -23.17 8.78
CA ALA A 606 0.06 -23.89 9.69
C ALA A 606 0.61 -24.03 11.13
N ASN A 607 1.92 -23.92 11.31
CA ASN A 607 2.61 -24.18 12.58
C ASN A 607 3.49 -23.00 13.02
N ILE A 608 2.96 -21.76 12.97
CA ILE A 608 3.73 -20.58 13.34
C ILE A 608 3.33 -20.03 14.72
N GLY A 609 4.32 -19.90 15.59
CA GLY A 609 4.26 -19.28 16.89
C GLY A 609 4.26 -17.75 16.84
N PRO A 610 3.87 -17.08 17.92
CA PRO A 610 3.73 -15.63 18.02
C PRO A 610 5.06 -14.83 17.94
N SER A 611 6.17 -15.48 17.60
CA SER A 611 7.49 -14.87 17.40
C SER A 611 8.01 -15.06 15.98
N ASP A 612 7.26 -15.72 15.10
CA ASP A 612 7.87 -16.39 13.95
C ASP A 612 8.02 -15.51 12.70
N VAL A 613 7.40 -14.32 12.71
CA VAL A 613 7.57 -13.25 11.69
C VAL A 613 7.47 -13.79 10.24
N PHE A 614 6.51 -14.69 9.99
CA PHE A 614 6.24 -15.25 8.66
C PHE A 614 5.79 -14.14 7.70
N GLY A 615 6.45 -14.05 6.54
CA GLY A 615 6.22 -12.95 5.60
C GLY A 615 7.11 -11.74 5.86
N GLY A 616 8.06 -11.80 6.80
CA GLY A 616 9.04 -10.74 7.03
C GLY A 616 10.01 -10.53 5.86
N ALA A 617 10.25 -11.57 5.06
CA ALA A 617 11.05 -11.48 3.83
C ALA A 617 10.38 -12.27 2.70
N LEU A 618 10.44 -11.72 1.48
CA LEU A 618 9.81 -12.28 0.29
C LEU A 618 10.79 -12.34 -0.87
N GLY A 619 10.82 -13.47 -1.58
CA GLY A 619 11.59 -13.66 -2.81
C GLY A 619 10.71 -14.25 -3.90
N LEU A 620 10.85 -13.77 -5.14
CA LEU A 620 10.08 -14.24 -6.28
C LEU A 620 10.97 -14.61 -7.47
N SER A 621 10.63 -15.72 -8.12
CA SER A 621 11.15 -16.13 -9.41
C SER A 621 10.02 -16.63 -10.31
N ALA A 622 10.34 -16.95 -11.56
CA ALA A 622 9.35 -17.46 -12.52
C ALA A 622 8.66 -18.75 -12.05
N ASP A 623 9.25 -19.53 -11.16
CA ASP A 623 8.68 -20.81 -10.71
C ASP A 623 8.38 -20.83 -9.21
N TYR A 624 8.89 -19.88 -8.44
CA TYR A 624 8.94 -19.99 -6.99
C TYR A 624 8.66 -18.67 -6.27
N LEU A 625 7.96 -18.79 -5.16
CA LEU A 625 7.84 -17.81 -4.09
C LEU A 625 8.56 -18.36 -2.86
N VAL A 626 9.37 -17.53 -2.23
CA VAL A 626 10.06 -17.86 -0.98
C VAL A 626 9.63 -16.88 0.10
N VAL A 627 9.33 -17.41 1.28
CA VAL A 627 8.83 -16.64 2.43
C VAL A 627 9.70 -16.94 3.64
N GLY A 628 10.32 -15.90 4.18
CA GLY A 628 11.12 -15.97 5.40
C GLY A 628 10.27 -15.92 6.68
N ALA A 629 10.74 -16.60 7.72
CA ALA A 629 10.15 -16.65 9.05
C ALA A 629 11.25 -16.79 10.12
N PRO A 630 12.02 -15.72 10.42
CA PRO A 630 13.24 -15.80 11.24
C PRO A 630 13.04 -16.28 12.67
N GLY A 631 11.85 -16.13 13.26
CA GLY A 631 11.59 -16.62 14.62
C GLY A 631 10.98 -18.03 14.68
N GLU A 632 10.78 -18.68 13.53
CA GLU A 632 10.11 -19.98 13.44
C GLU A 632 10.81 -21.06 14.28
N ASP A 633 10.03 -21.72 15.14
CA ASP A 633 10.55 -22.59 16.19
C ASP A 633 10.35 -24.12 15.98
N GLY A 634 9.79 -24.53 14.85
CA GLY A 634 9.54 -25.91 14.45
C GLY A 634 8.36 -26.56 15.18
N THR A 635 7.90 -27.72 14.70
CA THR A 635 6.84 -28.47 15.41
C THR A 635 7.41 -29.35 16.53
N ALA A 636 6.60 -29.62 17.56
CA ALA A 636 6.95 -30.54 18.66
C ALA A 636 7.23 -31.99 18.21
N ALA A 637 6.97 -32.35 16.95
CA ALA A 637 7.24 -33.65 16.36
C ALA A 637 8.62 -33.77 15.70
N GLU A 638 9.37 -32.68 15.57
CA GLU A 638 10.74 -32.65 15.06
C GLU A 638 11.73 -32.80 16.23
N PRO A 639 12.40 -33.95 16.39
CA PRO A 639 13.38 -34.14 17.45
C PRO A 639 14.69 -33.49 17.04
N THR A 640 14.86 -32.18 17.23
CA THR A 640 16.22 -31.63 17.30
C THR A 640 16.84 -32.14 18.60
N SER A 641 17.96 -32.84 18.51
CA SER A 641 18.61 -33.53 19.63
C SER A 641 19.17 -32.58 20.71
N ASP A 642 19.05 -31.27 20.51
CA ASP A 642 19.64 -30.21 21.33
C ASP A 642 18.62 -29.19 21.87
N GLY A 643 17.33 -29.28 21.50
CA GLY A 643 16.32 -28.32 21.97
C GLY A 643 16.37 -26.94 21.29
N ALA A 644 17.10 -26.80 20.18
CA ALA A 644 17.11 -25.59 19.38
C ALA A 644 15.84 -25.50 18.55
N ARG A 645 14.81 -24.88 19.15
CA ARG A 645 13.51 -24.67 18.52
C ARG A 645 13.55 -23.42 17.62
N SER A 646 13.86 -22.25 18.17
CA SER A 646 13.70 -20.93 17.54
C SER A 646 14.79 -20.47 16.57
N SER A 647 15.21 -21.26 15.59
CA SER A 647 16.29 -20.85 14.66
C SER A 647 15.84 -20.16 13.37
N GLY A 648 14.53 -20.08 13.10
CA GLY A 648 13.96 -19.50 11.89
C GLY A 648 13.83 -20.47 10.71
N ALA A 649 12.96 -20.16 9.75
CA ALA A 649 12.66 -20.99 8.58
C ALA A 649 12.53 -20.18 7.28
N ALA A 650 12.62 -20.88 6.15
CA ALA A 650 12.21 -20.38 4.83
C ALA A 650 11.27 -21.39 4.16
N TYR A 651 10.13 -20.90 3.70
CA TYR A 651 9.08 -21.66 3.03
C TYR A 651 9.18 -21.43 1.52
N VAL A 652 9.18 -22.49 0.73
CA VAL A 652 9.31 -22.42 -0.72
C VAL A 652 8.07 -22.98 -1.40
N HIS A 653 7.39 -22.09 -2.11
CA HIS A 653 6.13 -22.32 -2.78
C HIS A 653 6.32 -22.30 -4.29
N ARG A 654 5.78 -23.29 -5.00
CA ARG A 654 5.79 -23.26 -6.47
C ARG A 654 4.68 -22.36 -6.98
N VAL A 655 4.99 -21.42 -7.86
CA VAL A 655 4.00 -20.55 -8.51
C VAL A 655 3.59 -21.18 -9.83
N ARG A 656 2.28 -21.29 -10.08
CA ARG A 656 1.73 -21.66 -11.39
C ARG A 656 1.01 -20.45 -11.96
N TRP A 657 1.56 -19.92 -13.06
CA TRP A 657 1.03 -18.78 -13.81
C TRP A 657 -0.13 -19.16 -14.72
#